data_AF-A0A8J4E8H5-F1
#
_entry.id   AF-A0A8J4E8H5-F1
#
_cell.length_a   1.000
_cell.length_b   1.000
_cell.length_c   1.000
_cell.angle_alpha   90.00
_cell.angle_beta   90.00
_cell.angle_gamma   90.00
#
_symmetry.space_group_name_H-M   'P 1'
#
loop_
_entity.id
_entity.type
_entity.pdbx_description
1 polymer ?
#
loop_
_entity_poly.entity_id
_entity_poly.type
_entity_poly.pdbx_seq_one_letter_code
_entity_poly.pdbx_strand_id
1 'polypeptide(L)'
;MSVTDEVRAMQPPPEERGGDDEWAGGGGDRPFRGKGRSGGGPDGPPPGEGGGYDRTPPQDIAAEQCVLGAMMLSKDAIADVVEIVRTADFYRPAHATIFDAVLDLYGRGEPADAITVVAALADSGDLARVGGVPYVHDLLAIVPTAANASYYGRIVAERAVLRRLVEAGTRIVQLGYGAAGTGGRDVDDTVDLAQQEIYNVTERRGGDDFAILSELLQPTLDEIEAVGAQGGVMTGIPTGFSDLDRLLNGLHGGQLIIVAGRPGLGKSTAGMDFVRAASVKHNLASAIFSLEMSKVEIVMRLLSAEARVPLHVLRSGQLSDDDWTKLARRMGEISEAPLFVDDTPSMTLMEIRAKARRLKQRNDLKLIVVDYLQLMTSPKRTESRQQEVAELSRGLKLLAKEVECPVVAVSQLNRGPEQRTDKRPQLSDLRESGCLTADTRVVRADTNAEVSLGDLLASGERDIPIWALDERLKYVPRTMTHVFPSGRKPVFRMRLRSGKEIEATGNHPFLTIDGWRALDTLGPGSRLAVPRHVPGPLEGSAWSNDEVVLLAHLLGEGSFVRRQPIRYASVDESNMAAVRGAARHFGVTAVLDDHPAARVKTLRLPAPFPVARGRRNPIAEWLDGMGLFGLRSHEKFIPDAVFGLGKRQITLFLHHLWATDGSVTVRGNVGRVYFSSTSRRLIDGVASLLLRFGISGRIKAVQPDGYRTQYTLDISGRDDQLRFLREISVHGGRSASCLALLALLEKVRSNTNIDTVPREVWDRVRTALADQQMTHREFAAATGTQFCGSTLWKHAPGRERLSRVAAVLGNADLELLATNDVLWDEVVSIDPIGEQEVYDATVLGLHNFIANGIAVHNSIEQDADVVILLHRDDYYDKESPRAGEADFIVAKHRNGPTDTITVAAQLHLSRFVDMAIT
;
A
#
# COMPACT_ATOMS: atom_id res chain seq x y z
N MET A 1 -21.76 28.91 58.31
CA MET A 1 -22.99 28.77 59.10
C MET A 1 -23.86 27.77 58.36
N SER A 2 -23.67 26.47 58.63
CA SER A 2 -24.34 25.66 59.68
C SER A 2 -25.80 25.35 59.35
N VAL A 3 -26.10 24.09 58.99
CA VAL A 3 -26.90 23.10 59.80
C VAL A 3 -28.41 23.31 59.54
N THR A 4 -29.28 22.39 59.10
CA THR A 4 -29.46 20.91 59.29
C THR A 4 -30.58 20.39 58.35
N ASP A 5 -30.43 19.14 57.89
CA ASP A 5 -31.37 17.98 57.87
C ASP A 5 -32.85 18.11 57.38
N GLU A 6 -33.50 17.14 56.72
CA GLU A 6 -33.43 15.67 56.86
C GLU A 6 -34.29 14.92 55.77
N VAL A 7 -34.20 13.57 55.78
CA VAL A 7 -35.10 12.50 55.25
C VAL A 7 -34.91 12.07 53.77
N ARG A 8 -34.69 10.80 53.35
CA ARG A 8 -34.48 9.47 53.96
C ARG A 8 -33.86 8.53 52.89
N ALA A 9 -32.93 7.68 53.30
CA ALA A 9 -32.54 6.44 52.63
C ALA A 9 -32.76 5.27 53.61
N MET A 10 -33.13 4.08 53.12
CA MET A 10 -33.31 2.88 53.94
C MET A 10 -32.66 1.67 53.28
N GLN A 11 -31.88 0.95 54.10
CA GLN A 11 -31.02 -0.22 53.83
C GLN A 11 -31.76 -1.58 53.93
N PRO A 12 -31.14 -2.71 53.50
CA PRO A 12 -31.63 -4.11 53.58
C PRO A 12 -31.36 -4.72 54.99
N PRO A 13 -31.80 -5.94 55.42
CA PRO A 13 -31.43 -7.32 54.94
C PRO A 13 -32.56 -8.38 55.26
N PRO A 14 -32.39 -9.71 55.60
CA PRO A 14 -31.23 -10.64 55.66
C PRO A 14 -31.44 -12.11 55.16
N GLU A 15 -30.36 -12.91 55.26
CA GLU A 15 -30.25 -14.38 55.14
C GLU A 15 -30.74 -15.14 56.40
N GLU A 16 -31.10 -16.44 56.28
CA GLU A 16 -30.65 -17.55 57.17
C GLU A 16 -31.11 -18.99 56.73
N ARG A 17 -30.10 -19.88 56.58
CA ARG A 17 -29.92 -21.28 57.08
C ARG A 17 -30.87 -22.47 56.79
N GLY A 18 -30.23 -23.62 56.50
CA GLY A 18 -30.64 -24.98 56.92
C GLY A 18 -30.29 -26.09 55.93
N GLY A 19 -29.37 -27.00 56.28
CA GLY A 19 -28.87 -28.10 55.44
C GLY A 19 -29.63 -29.43 55.58
N ASP A 20 -29.27 -30.42 54.73
CA ASP A 20 -28.86 -31.79 55.11
C ASP A 20 -28.84 -32.75 53.88
N ASP A 21 -27.65 -33.34 53.67
CA ASP A 21 -27.28 -34.73 53.29
C ASP A 21 -28.01 -35.62 52.25
N GLU A 22 -27.14 -36.10 51.33
CA GLU A 22 -26.86 -37.51 50.94
C GLU A 22 -27.64 -38.32 49.86
N TRP A 23 -26.79 -38.87 48.96
CA TRP A 23 -26.79 -40.20 48.28
C TRP A 23 -27.45 -40.42 46.90
N ALA A 24 -26.55 -40.45 45.89
CA ALA A 24 -26.25 -41.53 44.93
C ALA A 24 -27.35 -42.46 44.36
N GLY A 25 -27.32 -42.64 43.02
CA GLY A 25 -27.44 -43.98 42.41
C GLY A 25 -28.41 -44.16 41.24
N GLY A 26 -27.89 -44.11 40.01
CA GLY A 26 -28.00 -45.18 38.99
C GLY A 26 -29.36 -45.62 38.42
N GLY A 27 -29.48 -45.48 37.09
CA GLY A 27 -29.73 -46.62 36.20
C GLY A 27 -31.14 -46.80 35.62
N GLY A 28 -31.19 -46.98 34.29
CA GLY A 28 -31.97 -48.07 33.69
C GLY A 28 -33.21 -47.72 32.88
N ASP A 29 -33.02 -47.76 31.55
CA ASP A 29 -33.88 -48.38 30.53
C ASP A 29 -35.29 -47.86 30.17
N ARG A 30 -35.46 -47.74 28.84
CA ARG A 30 -36.72 -47.66 28.06
C ARG A 30 -37.39 -49.06 28.05
N PRO A 31 -38.41 -49.40 27.21
CA PRO A 31 -39.28 -48.62 26.30
C PRO A 31 -40.78 -49.04 26.36
N PHE A 32 -41.69 -48.35 25.66
CA PHE A 32 -42.61 -48.89 24.61
C PHE A 32 -43.84 -48.00 24.31
N ARG A 33 -44.26 -48.10 23.04
CA ARG A 33 -45.37 -47.46 22.32
C ARG A 33 -46.77 -47.81 22.86
N GLY A 34 -47.72 -46.87 22.70
CA GLY A 34 -49.17 -47.14 22.63
C GLY A 34 -49.93 -46.04 21.87
N LYS A 35 -50.63 -46.41 20.79
CA LYS A 35 -51.50 -45.57 19.94
C LYS A 35 -52.91 -45.42 20.54
N GLY A 36 -53.60 -44.31 20.30
CA GLY A 36 -55.05 -44.15 20.50
C GLY A 36 -55.61 -42.84 19.89
N ARG A 37 -56.73 -42.90 19.16
CA ARG A 37 -57.28 -41.91 18.20
C ARG A 37 -58.28 -40.91 18.82
N SER A 38 -58.59 -39.89 17.98
CA SER A 38 -59.85 -39.09 17.85
C SER A 38 -60.00 -37.87 18.77
N GLY A 39 -60.46 -36.69 18.35
CA GLY A 39 -60.95 -36.18 17.06
C GLY A 39 -61.60 -34.79 17.29
N GLY A 40 -61.56 -33.90 16.27
CA GLY A 40 -62.43 -32.72 16.16
C GLY A 40 -61.89 -31.40 16.74
N GLY A 41 -61.46 -30.47 15.87
CA GLY A 41 -61.29 -29.04 16.21
C GLY A 41 -62.61 -28.25 16.01
N PRO A 42 -62.59 -26.90 15.90
CA PRO A 42 -61.47 -25.96 16.06
C PRO A 42 -61.77 -24.83 17.06
N ASP A 43 -60.76 -24.29 17.74
CA ASP A 43 -60.60 -22.84 17.99
C ASP A 43 -59.33 -22.56 18.80
N GLY A 44 -58.46 -21.72 18.22
CA GLY A 44 -57.37 -20.93 18.82
C GLY A 44 -56.30 -21.62 19.68
N PRO A 45 -55.01 -21.59 19.27
CA PRO A 45 -53.93 -21.76 20.23
C PRO A 45 -53.40 -20.38 20.68
N PRO A 46 -53.41 -20.08 21.99
CA PRO A 46 -52.29 -19.44 22.65
C PRO A 46 -51.24 -20.51 23.05
N PRO A 47 -50.10 -20.08 23.60
CA PRO A 47 -48.79 -20.13 22.98
C PRO A 47 -48.13 -21.53 22.98
N GLY A 48 -47.62 -21.96 21.82
CA GLY A 48 -46.83 -23.19 21.68
C GLY A 48 -45.32 -22.93 21.80
N GLU A 49 -44.76 -23.48 22.87
CA GLU A 49 -43.44 -24.08 23.08
C GLU A 49 -42.36 -23.98 21.98
N GLY A 50 -41.14 -23.68 22.42
CA GLY A 50 -39.93 -23.60 21.60
C GLY A 50 -39.65 -24.88 20.81
N GLY A 51 -39.78 -24.79 19.49
CA GLY A 51 -39.29 -25.77 18.53
C GLY A 51 -37.79 -25.61 18.33
N GLY A 52 -37.03 -26.67 18.64
CA GLY A 52 -35.63 -26.79 18.29
C GLY A 52 -35.40 -26.66 16.77
N TYR A 53 -34.28 -26.05 16.42
CA TYR A 53 -33.82 -25.86 15.04
C TYR A 53 -33.50 -27.22 14.38
N ASP A 54 -34.49 -27.81 13.70
CA ASP A 54 -34.24 -28.86 12.70
C ASP A 54 -34.65 -28.32 11.31
N ARG A 55 -33.93 -27.29 10.86
CA ARG A 55 -34.03 -26.78 9.49
C ARG A 55 -32.70 -27.01 8.81
N THR A 56 -32.68 -27.85 7.78
CA THR A 56 -31.53 -27.98 6.89
C THR A 56 -31.22 -26.62 6.25
N PRO A 57 -29.95 -26.19 6.19
CA PRO A 57 -29.59 -24.93 5.55
C PRO A 57 -30.09 -24.86 4.10
N PRO A 58 -30.46 -23.68 3.58
CA PRO A 58 -30.89 -23.51 2.20
C PRO A 58 -29.87 -24.09 1.21
N GLN A 59 -30.33 -25.01 0.37
CA GLN A 59 -29.53 -25.75 -0.61
C GLN A 59 -30.40 -26.22 -1.77
N ASP A 60 -29.80 -26.47 -2.93
CA ASP A 60 -30.43 -27.18 -4.05
C ASP A 60 -29.40 -28.08 -4.71
N ILE A 61 -29.37 -29.35 -4.29
CA ILE A 61 -28.37 -30.32 -4.74
C ILE A 61 -28.55 -30.64 -6.22
N ALA A 62 -29.77 -30.67 -6.73
CA ALA A 62 -30.02 -30.95 -8.14
C ALA A 62 -29.48 -29.82 -9.02
N ALA A 63 -29.67 -28.56 -8.61
CA ALA A 63 -29.09 -27.42 -9.30
C ALA A 63 -27.54 -27.47 -9.29
N GLU A 64 -26.92 -27.79 -8.14
CA GLU A 64 -25.46 -27.94 -8.07
C GLU A 64 -24.95 -29.05 -9.00
N GLN A 65 -25.64 -30.18 -9.06
CA GLN A 65 -25.27 -31.28 -9.96
C GLN A 65 -25.41 -30.89 -11.44
N CYS A 66 -26.49 -30.21 -11.80
CA CYS A 66 -26.72 -29.69 -13.16
C CYS A 66 -25.68 -28.65 -13.56
N VAL A 67 -25.23 -27.79 -12.64
CA VAL A 67 -24.17 -26.80 -12.91
C VAL A 67 -22.86 -27.51 -13.27
N LEU A 68 -22.39 -28.42 -12.41
CA LEU A 68 -21.12 -29.12 -12.62
C LEU A 68 -21.16 -29.98 -13.88
N GLY A 69 -22.26 -30.70 -14.11
CA GLY A 69 -22.42 -31.48 -15.32
C GLY A 69 -22.43 -30.61 -16.58
N ALA A 70 -23.14 -29.47 -16.57
CA ALA A 70 -23.20 -28.57 -17.72
C ALA A 70 -21.83 -27.96 -18.05
N MET A 71 -21.06 -27.59 -17.02
CA MET A 71 -19.69 -27.12 -17.15
C MET A 71 -18.78 -28.17 -17.79
N MET A 72 -18.93 -29.46 -17.45
CA MET A 72 -18.16 -30.54 -18.06
C MET A 72 -18.63 -30.94 -19.47
N LEU A 73 -19.82 -30.51 -19.89
CA LEU A 73 -20.36 -30.73 -21.24
C LEU A 73 -20.00 -29.61 -22.22
N SER A 74 -19.83 -28.38 -21.73
CA SER A 74 -19.59 -27.21 -22.58
C SER A 74 -18.67 -26.19 -21.92
N LYS A 75 -17.68 -25.73 -22.68
CA LYS A 75 -16.78 -24.65 -22.29
C LYS A 75 -17.51 -23.33 -22.07
N ASP A 76 -18.54 -23.04 -22.86
CA ASP A 76 -19.32 -21.80 -22.74
C ASP A 76 -20.11 -21.77 -21.43
N ALA A 77 -20.60 -22.95 -20.99
CA ALA A 77 -21.25 -23.08 -19.69
C ALA A 77 -20.30 -22.81 -18.51
N ILE A 78 -19.01 -23.09 -18.65
CA ILE A 78 -17.99 -22.72 -17.65
C ILE A 78 -17.90 -21.21 -17.54
N ALA A 79 -17.81 -20.50 -18.67
CA ALA A 79 -17.72 -19.04 -18.69
C ALA A 79 -18.94 -18.39 -18.02
N ASP A 80 -20.15 -18.82 -18.39
CA ASP A 80 -21.40 -18.29 -17.83
C ASP A 80 -21.54 -18.55 -16.33
N VAL A 81 -21.16 -19.74 -15.85
CA VAL A 81 -21.31 -20.11 -14.44
C VAL A 81 -20.27 -19.41 -13.57
N VAL A 82 -19.05 -19.22 -14.06
CA VAL A 82 -17.98 -18.52 -13.33
C VAL A 82 -18.35 -17.08 -13.03
N GLU A 83 -19.22 -16.44 -13.81
CA GLU A 83 -19.70 -15.09 -13.48
C GLU A 83 -20.67 -15.09 -12.29
N ILE A 84 -21.41 -16.19 -12.10
CA ILE A 84 -22.56 -16.26 -11.19
C ILE A 84 -22.22 -16.95 -9.86
N VAL A 85 -21.38 -17.99 -9.89
CA VAL A 85 -21.13 -18.90 -8.77
C VAL A 85 -19.64 -18.91 -8.41
N ARG A 86 -19.33 -19.00 -7.11
CA ARG A 86 -18.00 -19.23 -6.56
C ARG A 86 -17.96 -20.58 -5.85
N THR A 87 -16.76 -21.12 -5.61
CA THR A 87 -16.54 -22.37 -4.89
C THR A 87 -17.30 -22.45 -3.55
N ALA A 88 -17.33 -21.35 -2.78
CA ALA A 88 -18.00 -21.27 -1.49
C ALA A 88 -19.54 -21.27 -1.56
N ASP A 89 -20.13 -21.11 -2.75
CA ASP A 89 -21.58 -21.11 -2.94
C ASP A 89 -22.17 -22.52 -2.98
N PHE A 90 -21.36 -23.55 -3.27
CA PHE A 90 -21.79 -24.94 -3.20
C PHE A 90 -22.01 -25.38 -1.74
N TYR A 91 -23.16 -25.99 -1.48
CA TYR A 91 -23.46 -26.58 -0.18
C TYR A 91 -22.63 -27.84 0.07
N ARG A 92 -22.50 -28.70 -0.95
CA ARG A 92 -21.74 -29.95 -0.83
C ARG A 92 -20.25 -29.69 -1.04
N PRO A 93 -19.39 -30.05 -0.08
CA PRO A 93 -17.94 -29.94 -0.25
C PRO A 93 -17.42 -30.70 -1.48
N ALA A 94 -18.00 -31.87 -1.78
CA ALA A 94 -17.65 -32.62 -2.99
C ALA A 94 -17.90 -31.83 -4.28
N HIS A 95 -18.96 -31.05 -4.34
CA HIS A 95 -19.28 -30.22 -5.51
C HIS A 95 -18.34 -29.02 -5.62
N ALA A 96 -18.00 -28.38 -4.49
CA ALA A 96 -17.00 -27.33 -4.44
C ALA A 96 -15.64 -27.82 -4.97
N THR A 97 -15.20 -29.03 -4.57
CA THR A 97 -13.95 -29.63 -5.04
C THR A 97 -13.98 -29.96 -6.53
N ILE A 98 -15.10 -30.48 -7.06
CA ILE A 98 -15.25 -30.73 -8.50
C ILE A 98 -15.24 -29.40 -9.26
N PHE A 99 -15.91 -28.36 -8.76
CA PHE A 99 -15.91 -27.02 -9.34
C PHE A 99 -14.49 -26.45 -9.44
N ASP A 100 -13.71 -26.51 -8.37
CA ASP A 100 -12.31 -26.04 -8.37
C ASP A 100 -11.44 -26.80 -9.39
N ALA A 101 -11.62 -28.11 -9.53
CA ALA A 101 -10.90 -28.91 -10.52
C ALA A 101 -11.26 -28.49 -11.96
N VAL A 102 -12.54 -28.22 -12.23
CA VAL A 102 -13.00 -27.68 -13.51
C VAL A 102 -12.40 -26.30 -13.79
N LEU A 103 -12.33 -25.42 -12.78
CA LEU A 103 -11.74 -24.08 -12.94
C LEU A 103 -10.23 -24.10 -13.15
N ASP A 104 -9.50 -24.98 -12.46
CA ASP A 104 -8.05 -25.11 -12.62
C ASP A 104 -7.69 -25.61 -14.02
N LEU A 105 -8.39 -26.62 -14.54
CA LEU A 105 -8.24 -27.08 -15.92
C LEU A 105 -8.57 -25.97 -16.93
N TYR A 106 -9.69 -25.28 -16.74
CA TYR A 106 -10.09 -24.17 -17.60
C TYR A 106 -9.07 -23.02 -17.58
N GLY A 107 -8.53 -22.67 -16.41
CA GLY A 107 -7.53 -21.62 -16.23
C GLY A 107 -6.17 -21.94 -16.85
N ARG A 108 -5.82 -23.23 -16.96
CA ARG A 108 -4.62 -23.71 -17.70
C ARG A 108 -4.85 -23.80 -19.22
N GLY A 109 -6.07 -23.55 -19.68
CA GLY A 109 -6.47 -23.68 -21.08
C GLY A 109 -6.69 -25.13 -21.52
N GLU A 110 -6.81 -26.07 -20.58
CA GLU A 110 -7.09 -27.48 -20.85
C GLU A 110 -8.62 -27.72 -20.93
N PRO A 111 -9.09 -28.70 -21.72
CA PRO A 111 -10.50 -29.05 -21.76
C PRO A 111 -10.92 -29.64 -20.41
N ALA A 112 -11.97 -29.08 -19.79
CA ALA A 112 -12.53 -29.59 -18.55
C ALA A 112 -13.73 -30.50 -18.85
N ASP A 113 -13.46 -31.75 -19.24
CA ASP A 113 -14.47 -32.80 -19.45
C ASP A 113 -14.38 -33.86 -18.33
N ALA A 114 -15.30 -34.82 -18.29
CA ALA A 114 -15.30 -35.82 -17.21
C ALA A 114 -14.01 -36.65 -17.13
N ILE A 115 -13.27 -36.85 -18.24
CA ILE A 115 -12.03 -37.63 -18.22
C ILE A 115 -10.93 -36.79 -17.59
N THR A 116 -10.76 -35.54 -18.04
CA THR A 116 -9.72 -34.65 -17.51
C THR A 116 -9.98 -34.23 -16.07
N VAL A 117 -11.24 -34.00 -15.70
CA VAL A 117 -11.65 -33.72 -14.32
C VAL A 117 -11.38 -34.92 -13.41
N VAL A 118 -11.69 -36.15 -13.85
CA VAL A 118 -11.36 -37.36 -13.08
C VAL A 118 -9.84 -37.52 -12.90
N ALA A 119 -9.06 -37.24 -13.95
CA ALA A 119 -7.60 -37.30 -13.87
C ALA A 119 -7.05 -36.26 -12.89
N ALA A 120 -7.51 -35.00 -12.98
CA ALA A 120 -7.10 -33.93 -12.08
C ALA A 120 -7.44 -34.25 -10.61
N LEU A 121 -8.63 -34.80 -10.35
CA LEU A 121 -9.05 -35.23 -9.02
C LEU A 121 -8.28 -36.47 -8.51
N ALA A 122 -7.81 -37.34 -9.41
CA ALA A 122 -6.97 -38.47 -9.05
C ALA A 122 -5.57 -37.99 -8.64
N ASP A 123 -4.99 -37.07 -9.41
CA ASP A 123 -3.67 -36.49 -9.15
C ASP A 123 -3.64 -35.67 -7.86
N SER A 124 -4.73 -34.97 -7.52
CA SER A 124 -4.87 -34.24 -6.25
C SER A 124 -5.16 -35.16 -5.04
N GLY A 125 -5.52 -36.42 -5.29
CA GLY A 125 -5.92 -37.38 -4.25
C GLY A 125 -7.36 -37.21 -3.75
N ASP A 126 -8.19 -36.38 -4.40
CA ASP A 126 -9.56 -36.08 -3.97
C ASP A 126 -10.64 -36.94 -4.65
N LEU A 127 -10.30 -37.73 -5.67
CA LEU A 127 -11.27 -38.52 -6.45
C LEU A 127 -12.16 -39.42 -5.57
N ALA A 128 -11.58 -40.08 -4.57
CA ALA A 128 -12.34 -40.92 -3.64
C ALA A 128 -13.31 -40.11 -2.76
N ARG A 129 -12.94 -38.87 -2.39
CA ARG A 129 -13.73 -37.98 -1.52
C ARG A 129 -14.95 -37.42 -2.23
N VAL A 130 -14.88 -37.26 -3.55
CA VAL A 130 -15.99 -36.70 -4.35
C VAL A 130 -16.98 -37.74 -4.85
N GLY A 131 -16.79 -39.03 -4.53
CA GLY A 131 -17.68 -40.13 -4.95
C GLY A 131 -17.12 -41.02 -6.06
N GLY A 132 -15.86 -40.81 -6.46
CA GLY A 132 -15.18 -41.60 -7.46
C GLY A 132 -15.64 -41.31 -8.90
N VAL A 133 -15.06 -42.06 -9.83
CA VAL A 133 -15.36 -41.97 -11.26
C VAL A 133 -16.86 -42.07 -11.58
N PRO A 134 -17.65 -42.98 -10.96
CA PRO A 134 -19.07 -43.09 -11.26
C PRO A 134 -19.84 -41.80 -10.99
N TYR A 135 -19.52 -41.11 -9.88
CA TYR A 135 -20.25 -39.89 -9.51
C TYR A 135 -20.03 -38.75 -10.51
N VAL A 136 -18.81 -38.57 -11.01
CA VAL A 136 -18.50 -37.54 -12.02
C VAL A 136 -19.26 -37.82 -13.34
N HIS A 137 -19.42 -39.08 -13.72
CA HIS A 137 -20.25 -39.45 -14.87
C HIS A 137 -21.75 -39.28 -14.63
N ASP A 138 -22.24 -39.55 -13.41
CA ASP A 138 -23.64 -39.31 -13.04
C ASP A 138 -24.01 -37.82 -13.16
N LEU A 139 -23.07 -36.92 -12.83
CA LEU A 139 -23.25 -35.48 -13.02
C LEU A 139 -23.49 -35.10 -14.49
N LEU A 140 -22.87 -35.80 -15.45
CA LEU A 140 -23.15 -35.57 -16.87
C LEU A 140 -24.55 -36.05 -17.26
N ALA A 141 -24.98 -37.18 -16.71
CA ALA A 141 -26.26 -37.81 -17.05
C ALA A 141 -27.48 -37.03 -16.54
N ILE A 142 -27.31 -36.23 -15.49
CA ILE A 142 -28.42 -35.47 -14.88
C ILE A 142 -28.76 -34.18 -15.64
N VAL A 143 -27.86 -33.67 -16.48
CA VAL A 143 -27.99 -32.38 -17.15
C VAL A 143 -28.97 -32.47 -18.31
N PRO A 144 -30.11 -31.76 -18.28
CA PRO A 144 -31.03 -31.79 -19.40
C PRO A 144 -30.49 -31.07 -20.64
N THR A 145 -29.81 -29.93 -20.43
CA THR A 145 -29.19 -29.13 -21.50
C THR A 145 -28.12 -28.20 -20.91
N ALA A 146 -26.91 -28.19 -21.49
CA ALA A 146 -25.82 -27.33 -21.04
C ALA A 146 -26.12 -25.83 -21.18
N ALA A 147 -26.99 -25.44 -22.10
CA ALA A 147 -27.41 -24.04 -22.32
C ALA A 147 -28.13 -23.41 -21.10
N ASN A 148 -28.64 -24.22 -20.17
CA ASN A 148 -29.33 -23.74 -18.96
C ASN A 148 -28.38 -23.59 -17.76
N ALA A 149 -27.06 -23.72 -17.94
CA ALA A 149 -26.08 -23.67 -16.87
C ALA A 149 -26.21 -22.41 -15.99
N SER A 150 -26.37 -21.23 -16.61
CA SER A 150 -26.52 -19.97 -15.90
C SER A 150 -27.88 -19.82 -15.18
N TYR A 151 -28.92 -20.56 -15.58
CA TYR A 151 -30.16 -20.65 -14.81
C TYR A 151 -29.96 -21.46 -13.52
N TYR A 152 -29.35 -22.64 -13.62
CA TYR A 152 -29.05 -23.46 -12.43
C TYR A 152 -28.01 -22.78 -11.53
N GLY A 153 -27.03 -22.08 -12.11
CA GLY A 153 -26.05 -21.28 -11.36
C GLY A 153 -26.71 -20.20 -10.51
N ARG A 154 -27.75 -19.54 -11.02
CA ARG A 154 -28.54 -18.56 -10.24
C ARG A 154 -29.24 -19.21 -9.05
N ILE A 155 -29.82 -20.40 -9.23
CA ILE A 155 -30.44 -21.14 -8.12
C ILE A 155 -29.42 -21.44 -7.02
N VAL A 156 -28.22 -21.92 -7.39
CA VAL A 156 -27.14 -22.19 -6.43
C VAL A 156 -26.73 -20.90 -5.69
N ALA A 157 -26.53 -19.80 -6.42
CA ALA A 157 -26.18 -18.51 -5.85
C ALA A 157 -27.26 -17.97 -4.89
N GLU A 158 -28.55 -18.07 -5.26
CA GLU A 158 -29.67 -17.68 -4.39
C GLU A 158 -29.70 -18.49 -3.09
N ARG A 159 -29.51 -19.82 -3.17
CA ARG A 159 -29.44 -20.67 -1.98
C ARG A 159 -28.23 -20.35 -1.12
N ALA A 160 -27.08 -20.04 -1.72
CA ALA A 160 -25.89 -19.61 -1.00
C ALA A 160 -26.10 -18.27 -0.26
N VAL A 161 -26.79 -17.29 -0.86
CA VAL A 161 -27.15 -16.03 -0.19
C VAL A 161 -28.07 -16.29 1.00
N LEU A 162 -29.10 -17.12 0.83
CA LEU A 162 -30.00 -17.49 1.92
C LEU A 162 -29.26 -18.23 3.05
N ARG A 163 -28.28 -19.10 2.71
CA ARG A 163 -27.44 -19.79 3.69
C ARG A 163 -26.55 -18.82 4.47
N ARG A 164 -25.88 -17.90 3.78
CA ARG A 164 -25.09 -16.82 4.43
C ARG A 164 -25.94 -15.95 5.33
N LEU A 165 -27.18 -15.65 4.96
CA LEU A 165 -28.12 -14.90 5.81
C LEU A 165 -28.44 -15.65 7.11
N VAL A 166 -28.65 -16.97 7.04
CA VAL A 166 -28.84 -17.81 8.22
C VAL A 166 -27.60 -17.82 9.12
N GLU A 167 -26.41 -17.92 8.52
CA GLU A 167 -25.14 -17.88 9.25
C GLU A 167 -24.89 -16.52 9.93
N ALA A 168 -25.12 -15.42 9.20
CA ALA A 168 -25.02 -14.06 9.74
C ALA A 168 -26.02 -13.86 10.89
N GLY A 169 -27.27 -14.30 10.71
CA GLY A 169 -28.27 -14.29 11.79
C GLY A 169 -27.82 -15.08 13.03
N THR A 170 -27.21 -16.24 12.84
CA THR A 170 -26.66 -17.06 13.93
C THR A 170 -25.50 -16.35 14.65
N ARG A 171 -24.59 -15.72 13.91
CA ARG A 171 -23.48 -14.93 14.48
C ARG A 171 -23.98 -13.72 15.26
N ILE A 172 -24.99 -13.01 14.75
CA ILE A 172 -25.61 -11.87 15.45
C ILE A 172 -26.26 -12.32 16.76
N VAL A 173 -26.95 -13.46 16.76
CA VAL A 173 -27.50 -14.05 17.99
C VAL A 173 -26.38 -14.40 18.98
N GLN A 174 -25.27 -14.98 18.51
CA GLN A 174 -24.11 -15.28 19.36
C GLN A 174 -23.44 -14.00 19.92
N LEU A 175 -23.33 -12.94 19.12
CA LEU A 175 -22.83 -11.63 19.56
C LEU A 175 -23.70 -11.06 20.69
N GLY A 176 -25.03 -11.18 20.56
CA GLY A 176 -25.99 -10.73 21.58
C GLY A 176 -25.87 -11.46 22.92
N TYR A 177 -25.62 -12.78 22.91
CA TYR A 177 -25.38 -13.54 24.15
C TYR A 177 -23.95 -13.37 24.70
N GLY A 178 -22.95 -13.14 23.83
CA GLY A 178 -21.56 -12.95 24.21
C GLY A 178 -21.29 -11.66 24.99
N ALA A 179 -22.07 -10.60 24.74
CA ALA A 179 -21.98 -9.33 25.48
C ALA A 179 -22.41 -9.44 26.96
N ALA A 180 -23.19 -10.47 27.31
CA ALA A 180 -23.71 -10.66 28.67
C ALA A 180 -22.79 -11.49 29.60
N GLY A 181 -21.76 -12.16 29.07
CA GLY A 181 -21.06 -13.25 29.78
C GLY A 181 -19.72 -12.93 30.43
N THR A 182 -18.94 -11.97 29.92
CA THR A 182 -17.61 -11.63 30.44
C THR A 182 -17.24 -10.21 30.02
N GLY A 183 -16.83 -9.40 30.98
CA GLY A 183 -16.73 -7.94 30.83
C GLY A 183 -15.96 -7.44 29.61
N GLY A 184 -16.51 -6.39 28.99
CA GLY A 184 -15.73 -5.38 28.29
C GLY A 184 -15.82 -5.34 26.76
N ARG A 185 -16.97 -5.66 26.14
CA ARG A 185 -17.28 -5.06 24.83
C ARG A 185 -18.36 -4.02 24.99
N ASP A 186 -18.14 -2.85 24.41
CA ASP A 186 -19.15 -1.80 24.36
C ASP A 186 -20.35 -2.32 23.55
N VAL A 187 -21.55 -1.87 23.92
CA VAL A 187 -22.77 -2.21 23.20
C VAL A 187 -22.66 -1.70 21.75
N ASP A 188 -22.02 -0.55 21.56
CA ASP A 188 -21.80 0.07 20.26
C ASP A 188 -20.91 -0.80 19.35
N ASP A 189 -19.79 -1.34 19.86
CA ASP A 189 -18.93 -2.27 19.10
C ASP A 189 -19.69 -3.54 18.67
N THR A 190 -20.58 -4.03 19.52
CA THR A 190 -21.39 -5.22 19.26
C THR A 190 -22.44 -4.95 18.18
N VAL A 191 -23.05 -3.77 18.21
CA VAL A 191 -24.00 -3.31 17.18
C VAL A 191 -23.29 -3.10 15.85
N ASP A 192 -22.09 -2.53 15.84
CA ASP A 192 -21.30 -2.32 14.62
C ASP A 192 -20.89 -3.66 13.98
N LEU A 193 -20.44 -4.63 14.78
CA LEU A 193 -20.16 -5.98 14.30
C LEU A 193 -21.42 -6.66 13.73
N ALA A 194 -22.58 -6.49 14.37
CA ALA A 194 -23.83 -7.01 13.86
C ALA A 194 -24.24 -6.35 12.53
N GLN A 195 -24.02 -5.04 12.38
CA GLN A 195 -24.26 -4.33 11.13
C GLN A 195 -23.33 -4.81 10.00
N GLN A 196 -22.05 -5.03 10.31
CA GLN A 196 -21.07 -5.58 9.35
C GLN A 196 -21.48 -6.98 8.88
N GLU A 197 -21.94 -7.85 9.79
CA GLU A 197 -22.40 -9.20 9.44
C GLU A 197 -23.61 -9.19 8.49
N ILE A 198 -24.57 -8.28 8.69
CA ILE A 198 -25.70 -8.11 7.75
C ILE A 198 -25.20 -7.56 6.41
N TYR A 199 -24.28 -6.59 6.44
CA TYR A 199 -23.74 -5.96 5.24
C TYR A 199 -23.03 -6.95 4.31
N ASN A 200 -22.23 -7.86 4.89
CA ASN A 200 -21.52 -8.91 4.14
C ASN A 200 -22.47 -9.86 3.38
N VAL A 201 -23.75 -9.93 3.76
CA VAL A 201 -24.77 -10.72 3.03
C VAL A 201 -25.27 -9.99 1.79
N THR A 202 -25.31 -8.65 1.81
CA THR A 202 -25.84 -7.80 0.73
C THR A 202 -24.85 -7.47 -0.37
N GLU A 203 -23.55 -7.48 -0.10
CA GLU A 203 -22.53 -7.01 -1.05
C GLU A 203 -22.13 -8.10 -2.07
N ARG A 204 -23.02 -8.45 -3.00
CA ARG A 204 -22.68 -9.21 -4.22
C ARG A 204 -23.75 -9.20 -5.32
N ARG A 205 -24.17 -8.01 -5.77
CA ARG A 205 -24.72 -7.84 -7.11
C ARG A 205 -23.76 -6.98 -7.93
N GLY A 206 -23.13 -7.63 -8.92
CA GLY A 206 -22.54 -7.02 -10.13
C GLY A 206 -21.33 -6.12 -9.94
N GLY A 207 -20.14 -6.67 -10.14
CA GLY A 207 -19.04 -5.86 -10.67
C GLY A 207 -19.26 -5.70 -12.17
N ASP A 208 -19.78 -4.55 -12.59
CA ASP A 208 -19.76 -4.16 -14.00
C ASP A 208 -18.35 -3.66 -14.32
N ASP A 209 -17.41 -4.58 -14.54
CA ASP A 209 -16.00 -4.23 -14.75
C ASP A 209 -15.72 -3.67 -16.15
N PHE A 210 -16.62 -3.86 -17.14
CA PHE A 210 -16.49 -3.22 -18.47
C PHE A 210 -17.86 -2.96 -19.13
N ALA A 211 -18.13 -1.71 -19.47
CA ALA A 211 -19.24 -1.32 -20.36
C ALA A 211 -18.75 -1.26 -21.82
N ILE A 212 -19.58 -1.69 -22.77
CA ILE A 212 -19.25 -1.62 -24.20
C ILE A 212 -19.26 -0.15 -24.61
N LEU A 213 -18.18 0.35 -25.22
CA LEU A 213 -18.06 1.77 -25.60
C LEU A 213 -19.29 2.29 -26.38
N SER A 214 -19.85 1.50 -27.29
CA SER A 214 -21.04 1.87 -28.06
C SER A 214 -22.28 2.15 -27.21
N GLU A 215 -22.40 1.50 -26.05
CA GLU A 215 -23.51 1.71 -25.11
C GLU A 215 -23.30 2.97 -24.27
N LEU A 216 -22.06 3.43 -24.10
CA LEU A 216 -21.71 4.67 -23.40
C LEU A 216 -21.79 5.91 -24.32
N LEU A 217 -21.55 5.73 -25.63
CA LEU A 217 -21.51 6.84 -26.59
C LEU A 217 -22.82 7.62 -26.64
N GLN A 218 -23.97 6.93 -26.71
CA GLN A 218 -25.26 7.61 -26.84
C GLN A 218 -25.61 8.42 -25.57
N PRO A 219 -25.56 7.85 -24.34
CA PRO A 219 -25.74 8.63 -23.12
C PRO A 219 -24.76 9.82 -22.98
N THR A 220 -23.50 9.63 -23.38
CA THR A 220 -22.50 10.72 -23.33
C THR A 220 -22.82 11.84 -24.33
N LEU A 221 -23.25 11.49 -25.55
CA LEU A 221 -23.68 12.48 -26.54
C LEU A 221 -24.95 13.22 -26.08
N ASP A 222 -25.91 12.50 -25.51
CA ASP A 222 -27.12 13.10 -24.93
C ASP A 222 -26.78 14.07 -23.79
N GLU A 223 -25.79 13.73 -22.95
CA GLU A 223 -25.28 14.60 -21.89
C GLU A 223 -24.60 15.86 -22.47
N ILE A 224 -23.75 15.71 -23.49
CA ILE A 224 -23.10 16.83 -24.20
C ILE A 224 -24.14 17.74 -24.88
N GLU A 225 -25.16 17.18 -25.52
CA GLU A 225 -26.25 17.92 -26.16
C GLU A 225 -27.10 18.67 -25.12
N ALA A 226 -27.35 18.07 -23.96
CA ALA A 226 -28.03 18.75 -22.85
C ALA A 226 -27.24 19.98 -22.36
N VAL A 227 -25.91 19.92 -22.33
CA VAL A 227 -25.05 21.09 -22.03
C VAL A 227 -25.17 22.17 -23.10
N GLY A 228 -25.19 21.77 -24.38
CA GLY A 228 -25.28 22.69 -25.51
C GLY A 228 -26.64 23.39 -25.62
N ALA A 229 -27.73 22.68 -25.32
CA ALA A 229 -29.11 23.18 -25.46
C ALA A 229 -29.50 24.26 -24.43
N GLN A 230 -28.81 24.33 -23.29
CA GLN A 230 -29.06 25.33 -22.25
C GLN A 230 -28.17 26.58 -22.36
N GLY A 231 -27.50 26.81 -23.50
CA GLY A 231 -26.73 28.05 -23.72
C GLY A 231 -25.41 28.12 -22.94
N GLY A 232 -24.79 26.98 -22.65
CA GLY A 232 -23.55 26.91 -21.87
C GLY A 232 -23.75 27.04 -20.36
N VAL A 233 -24.97 26.77 -19.87
CA VAL A 233 -25.24 26.71 -18.42
C VAL A 233 -24.50 25.53 -17.80
N MET A 234 -23.79 25.86 -16.73
CA MET A 234 -22.91 25.04 -15.89
C MET A 234 -23.50 23.68 -15.55
N THR A 235 -22.75 22.59 -15.78
CA THR A 235 -23.20 21.21 -15.52
C THR A 235 -22.98 20.76 -14.08
N GLY A 236 -21.96 21.31 -13.41
CA GLY A 236 -21.63 20.97 -12.03
C GLY A 236 -22.44 21.77 -11.00
N ILE A 237 -22.26 21.43 -9.73
CA ILE A 237 -22.86 22.17 -8.61
C ILE A 237 -22.17 23.54 -8.52
N PRO A 238 -22.92 24.66 -8.53
CA PRO A 238 -22.33 25.99 -8.50
C PRO A 238 -21.65 26.27 -7.17
N THR A 239 -20.43 26.79 -7.23
CA THR A 239 -19.65 27.22 -6.05
C THR A 239 -20.14 28.56 -5.50
N GLY A 240 -20.85 29.34 -6.32
CA GLY A 240 -21.32 30.68 -5.98
C GLY A 240 -20.31 31.78 -6.28
N PHE A 241 -19.22 31.45 -6.96
CA PHE A 241 -18.21 32.37 -7.48
C PHE A 241 -18.09 32.22 -8.99
N SER A 242 -18.45 33.25 -9.74
CA SER A 242 -18.65 33.18 -11.19
C SER A 242 -17.37 32.78 -11.94
N ASP A 243 -16.21 33.28 -11.49
CA ASP A 243 -14.93 33.00 -12.13
C ASP A 243 -14.39 31.62 -11.75
N LEU A 244 -14.63 31.16 -10.51
CA LEU A 244 -14.29 29.79 -10.10
C LEU A 244 -15.15 28.78 -10.84
N ASP A 245 -16.44 29.07 -10.97
CA ASP A 245 -17.38 28.25 -11.70
C ASP A 245 -17.06 28.21 -13.20
N ARG A 246 -16.58 29.30 -13.80
CA ARG A 246 -16.09 29.31 -15.18
C ARG A 246 -14.85 28.43 -15.35
N LEU A 247 -13.97 28.39 -14.35
CA LEU A 247 -12.75 27.60 -14.37
C LEU A 247 -13.03 26.09 -14.16
N LEU A 248 -13.93 25.76 -13.23
CA LEU A 248 -14.22 24.38 -12.83
C LEU A 248 -15.39 23.75 -13.59
N ASN A 249 -16.25 24.57 -14.20
CA ASN A 249 -17.57 24.20 -14.71
C ASN A 249 -18.52 23.66 -13.62
N GLY A 250 -18.38 24.21 -12.41
CA GLY A 250 -19.02 23.74 -11.18
C GLY A 250 -18.32 22.51 -10.57
N LEU A 251 -18.86 21.99 -9.46
CA LEU A 251 -18.34 20.80 -8.78
C LEU A 251 -19.07 19.54 -9.26
N HIS A 252 -18.32 18.51 -9.65
CA HIS A 252 -18.89 17.31 -10.26
C HIS A 252 -18.93 16.11 -9.31
N GLY A 253 -19.91 15.21 -9.53
CA GLY A 253 -20.04 13.95 -8.83
C GLY A 253 -18.77 13.11 -8.91
N GLY A 254 -18.42 12.40 -7.83
CA GLY A 254 -17.21 11.56 -7.81
C GLY A 254 -15.90 12.31 -7.57
N GLN A 255 -15.91 13.64 -7.47
CA GLN A 255 -14.71 14.44 -7.22
C GLN A 255 -14.41 14.61 -5.72
N LEU A 256 -13.13 14.58 -5.37
CA LEU A 256 -12.60 15.03 -4.10
C LEU A 256 -11.95 16.41 -4.31
N ILE A 257 -12.47 17.42 -3.63
CA ILE A 257 -12.01 18.80 -3.68
C ILE A 257 -11.38 19.13 -2.32
N ILE A 258 -10.11 19.52 -2.29
CA ILE A 258 -9.44 19.96 -1.07
C ILE A 258 -9.42 21.48 -1.02
N VAL A 259 -9.96 22.07 0.04
CA VAL A 259 -9.83 23.51 0.34
C VAL A 259 -8.87 23.68 1.49
N ALA A 260 -7.73 24.34 1.26
CA ALA A 260 -6.68 24.44 2.25
C ALA A 260 -6.14 25.85 2.45
N GLY A 261 -5.74 26.14 3.69
CA GLY A 261 -5.26 27.45 4.10
C GLY A 261 -4.72 27.45 5.53
N ARG A 262 -4.05 28.53 5.93
CA ARG A 262 -3.62 28.76 7.32
C ARG A 262 -4.81 29.04 8.25
N PRO A 263 -4.68 28.85 9.57
CA PRO A 263 -5.70 29.25 10.53
C PRO A 263 -6.11 30.71 10.36
N GLY A 264 -7.42 31.01 10.37
CA GLY A 264 -7.93 32.37 10.23
C GLY A 264 -8.08 32.92 8.80
N LEU A 265 -7.62 32.20 7.76
CA LEU A 265 -7.79 32.63 6.36
C LEU A 265 -9.22 32.45 5.81
N GLY A 266 -10.11 31.76 6.53
CA GLY A 266 -11.50 31.54 6.11
C GLY A 266 -11.79 30.21 5.43
N LYS A 267 -11.00 29.15 5.68
CA LYS A 267 -11.23 27.81 5.10
C LYS A 267 -12.66 27.28 5.28
N SER A 268 -13.14 27.22 6.52
CA SER A 268 -14.50 26.80 6.84
C SER A 268 -15.53 27.71 6.17
N THR A 269 -15.23 29.01 6.07
CA THR A 269 -16.08 29.99 5.36
C THR A 269 -16.22 29.65 3.88
N ALA A 270 -15.14 29.30 3.19
CA ALA A 270 -15.21 28.88 1.80
C ALA A 270 -16.07 27.61 1.63
N GLY A 271 -15.91 26.60 2.50
CA GLY A 271 -16.77 25.41 2.50
C GLY A 271 -18.25 25.72 2.74
N MET A 272 -18.54 26.62 3.69
CA MET A 272 -19.92 27.09 3.94
C MET A 272 -20.49 27.89 2.77
N ASP A 273 -19.68 28.67 2.05
CA ASP A 273 -20.12 29.43 0.88
C ASP A 273 -20.55 28.49 -0.26
N PHE A 274 -19.82 27.39 -0.49
CA PHE A 274 -20.21 26.38 -1.48
C PHE A 274 -21.54 25.71 -1.11
N VAL A 275 -21.74 25.42 0.18
CA VAL A 275 -23.00 24.86 0.68
C VAL A 275 -24.15 25.86 0.60
N ARG A 276 -23.92 27.14 0.91
CA ARG A 276 -24.92 28.20 0.75
C ARG A 276 -25.32 28.36 -0.72
N ALA A 277 -24.35 28.32 -1.64
CA ALA A 277 -24.65 28.33 -3.06
C ALA A 277 -25.52 27.13 -3.43
N ALA A 278 -25.10 25.91 -3.10
CA ALA A 278 -25.84 24.69 -3.43
C ALA A 278 -27.26 24.67 -2.82
N SER A 279 -27.39 24.80 -1.50
CA SER A 279 -28.67 24.57 -0.81
C SER A 279 -29.55 25.81 -0.70
N VAL A 280 -29.00 26.98 -0.37
CA VAL A 280 -29.83 28.18 -0.16
C VAL A 280 -30.19 28.84 -1.47
N LYS A 281 -29.24 28.96 -2.42
CA LYS A 281 -29.50 29.63 -3.70
C LYS A 281 -30.08 28.71 -4.78
N HIS A 282 -29.65 27.45 -4.81
CA HIS A 282 -30.01 26.50 -5.88
C HIS A 282 -30.87 25.32 -5.42
N ASN A 283 -31.26 25.27 -4.14
CA ASN A 283 -32.13 24.24 -3.57
C ASN A 283 -31.64 22.79 -3.80
N LEU A 284 -30.31 22.60 -3.83
CA LEU A 284 -29.66 21.30 -3.96
C LEU A 284 -29.29 20.76 -2.57
N ALA A 285 -29.61 19.49 -2.31
CA ALA A 285 -29.36 18.89 -1.00
C ALA A 285 -27.85 18.82 -0.69
N SER A 286 -27.42 19.34 0.45
CA SER A 286 -26.03 19.29 0.88
C SER A 286 -25.86 18.94 2.36
N ALA A 287 -24.70 18.40 2.72
CA ALA A 287 -24.37 18.00 4.07
C ALA A 287 -23.05 18.63 4.53
N ILE A 288 -23.01 19.17 5.74
CA ILE A 288 -21.79 19.59 6.43
C ILE A 288 -21.53 18.63 7.60
N PHE A 289 -20.39 17.95 7.56
CA PHE A 289 -19.82 17.23 8.69
C PHE A 289 -18.75 18.12 9.34
N SER A 290 -19.07 18.69 10.50
CA SER A 290 -18.20 19.62 11.21
C SER A 290 -17.64 18.97 12.47
N LEU A 291 -16.32 18.86 12.54
CA LEU A 291 -15.58 18.23 13.63
C LEU A 291 -15.02 19.26 14.62
N GLU A 292 -15.02 20.55 14.25
CA GLU A 292 -14.48 21.64 15.08
C GLU A 292 -15.58 22.62 15.53
N MET A 293 -16.49 22.99 14.63
CA MET A 293 -17.55 23.96 14.91
C MET A 293 -18.86 23.26 15.31
N SER A 294 -19.55 23.80 16.32
CA SER A 294 -20.89 23.33 16.69
C SER A 294 -21.95 23.67 15.63
N LYS A 295 -23.06 22.91 15.60
CA LYS A 295 -24.25 23.23 14.76
C LYS A 295 -24.71 24.68 14.95
N VAL A 296 -24.72 25.17 16.18
CA VAL A 296 -25.14 26.55 16.50
C VAL A 296 -24.20 27.57 15.87
N GLU A 297 -22.89 27.34 15.89
CA GLU A 297 -21.93 28.23 15.27
C GLU A 297 -22.08 28.27 13.75
N ILE A 298 -22.31 27.12 13.11
CA ILE A 298 -22.55 27.01 11.67
C ILE A 298 -23.80 27.82 11.29
N VAL A 299 -24.90 27.64 12.02
CA VAL A 299 -26.16 28.37 11.79
C VAL A 299 -25.96 29.88 11.97
N MET A 300 -25.26 30.33 13.02
CA MET A 300 -24.96 31.75 13.22
C MET A 300 -24.17 32.35 12.06
N ARG A 301 -23.18 31.61 11.53
CA ARG A 301 -22.39 32.07 10.39
C ARG A 301 -23.20 32.10 9.10
N LEU A 302 -24.06 31.12 8.88
CA LEU A 302 -24.96 31.09 7.73
C LEU A 302 -25.95 32.27 7.77
N LEU A 303 -26.52 32.57 8.93
CA LEU A 303 -27.37 33.76 9.15
C LEU A 303 -26.61 35.06 8.92
N SER A 304 -25.39 35.17 9.46
CA SER A 304 -24.51 36.34 9.27
C SER A 304 -24.28 36.61 7.78
N ALA A 305 -23.99 35.56 7.02
CA ALA A 305 -23.64 35.64 5.61
C ALA A 305 -24.83 35.99 4.70
N GLU A 306 -26.01 35.44 4.99
CA GLU A 306 -27.24 35.68 4.22
C GLU A 306 -27.92 37.00 4.58
N ALA A 307 -28.06 37.31 5.87
CA ALA A 307 -28.70 38.54 6.35
C ALA A 307 -27.77 39.76 6.28
N ARG A 308 -26.47 39.55 6.03
CA ARG A 308 -25.42 40.59 6.04
C ARG A 308 -25.35 41.34 7.37
N VAL A 309 -25.52 40.60 8.46
CA VAL A 309 -25.38 41.10 9.83
C VAL A 309 -24.03 40.62 10.38
N PRO A 310 -23.18 41.51 10.94
CA PRO A 310 -21.87 41.10 11.45
C PRO A 310 -21.95 39.99 12.50
N LEU A 311 -21.08 38.98 12.37
CA LEU A 311 -21.08 37.79 13.24
C LEU A 311 -20.90 38.15 14.72
N HIS A 312 -20.10 39.18 15.02
CA HIS A 312 -19.89 39.62 16.40
C HIS A 312 -21.15 40.21 17.03
N VAL A 313 -22.04 40.84 16.25
CA VAL A 313 -23.33 41.37 16.70
C VAL A 313 -24.29 40.22 17.01
N LEU A 314 -24.32 39.20 16.15
CA LEU A 314 -25.11 37.98 16.38
C LEU A 314 -24.63 37.24 17.64
N ARG A 315 -23.31 37.17 17.87
CA ARG A 315 -22.72 36.55 19.07
C ARG A 315 -22.96 37.35 20.35
N SER A 316 -22.93 38.68 20.29
CA SER A 316 -23.15 39.54 21.45
C SER A 316 -24.63 39.68 21.82
N GLY A 317 -25.54 39.34 20.90
CA GLY A 317 -26.98 39.49 21.07
C GLY A 317 -27.46 40.94 20.98
N GLN A 318 -26.59 41.89 20.65
CA GLN A 318 -26.89 43.32 20.55
C GLN A 318 -27.44 43.69 19.17
N LEU A 319 -28.49 43.01 18.73
CA LEU A 319 -29.10 43.23 17.43
C LEU A 319 -29.98 44.48 17.43
N SER A 320 -29.77 45.37 16.46
CA SER A 320 -30.69 46.48 16.21
C SER A 320 -32.01 45.98 15.61
N ASP A 321 -33.06 46.80 15.64
CA ASP A 321 -34.35 46.46 15.01
C ASP A 321 -34.20 46.21 13.49
N ASP A 322 -33.26 46.90 12.84
CA ASP A 322 -32.92 46.69 11.42
C ASP A 322 -32.24 45.33 11.21
N ASP A 323 -31.32 44.93 12.11
CA ASP A 323 -30.67 43.62 12.03
C ASP A 323 -31.66 42.47 12.25
N TRP A 324 -32.58 42.63 13.21
CA TRP A 324 -33.69 41.69 13.39
C TRP A 324 -34.57 41.58 12.14
N THR A 325 -34.85 42.72 11.49
CA THR A 325 -35.61 42.75 10.24
C THR A 325 -34.87 42.04 9.11
N LYS A 326 -33.56 42.24 8.97
CA LYS A 326 -32.72 41.54 7.97
C LYS A 326 -32.69 40.04 8.20
N LEU A 327 -32.53 39.60 9.45
CA LEU A 327 -32.55 38.18 9.81
C LEU A 327 -33.91 37.57 9.48
N ALA A 328 -35.00 38.16 9.95
CA ALA A 328 -36.35 37.64 9.74
C ALA A 328 -36.68 37.46 8.24
N ARG A 329 -36.21 38.36 7.37
CA ARG A 329 -36.40 38.26 5.91
C ARG A 329 -35.70 37.05 5.28
N ARG A 330 -34.56 36.61 5.82
CA ARG A 330 -33.77 35.48 5.30
C ARG A 330 -34.04 34.16 6.01
N MET A 331 -34.62 34.20 7.20
CA MET A 331 -34.96 33.00 7.98
C MET A 331 -35.83 32.01 7.21
N GLY A 332 -36.79 32.49 6.40
CA GLY A 332 -37.64 31.64 5.58
C GLY A 332 -36.84 30.83 4.55
N GLU A 333 -36.04 31.51 3.71
CA GLU A 333 -35.18 30.88 2.70
C GLU A 333 -34.20 29.88 3.31
N ILE A 334 -33.61 30.22 4.46
CA ILE A 334 -32.66 29.34 5.16
C ILE A 334 -33.37 28.12 5.76
N SER A 335 -34.58 28.29 6.29
CA SER A 335 -35.33 27.20 6.92
C SER A 335 -35.85 26.18 5.92
N GLU A 336 -36.09 26.58 4.67
CA GLU A 336 -36.56 25.69 3.60
C GLU A 336 -35.41 25.01 2.84
N ALA A 337 -34.18 25.52 2.98
CA ALA A 337 -33.02 24.98 2.28
C ALA A 337 -32.69 23.53 2.73
N PRO A 338 -32.41 22.61 1.79
CA PRO A 338 -32.11 21.20 2.08
C PRO A 338 -30.65 21.02 2.56
N LEU A 339 -30.30 21.66 3.68
CA LEU A 339 -28.98 21.64 4.30
C LEU A 339 -28.98 20.81 5.59
N PHE A 340 -28.19 19.76 5.61
CA PHE A 340 -28.00 18.88 6.76
C PHE A 340 -26.67 19.18 7.47
N VAL A 341 -26.68 19.30 8.80
CA VAL A 341 -25.48 19.57 9.59
C VAL A 341 -25.29 18.50 10.66
N ASP A 342 -24.09 17.94 10.72
CA ASP A 342 -23.66 17.00 11.75
C ASP A 342 -22.41 17.54 12.43
N ASP A 343 -22.48 17.72 13.76
CA ASP A 343 -21.38 18.20 14.60
C ASP A 343 -20.89 17.14 15.61
N THR A 344 -21.16 15.86 15.32
CA THR A 344 -20.68 14.77 16.17
C THR A 344 -19.14 14.81 16.22
N PRO A 345 -18.52 14.90 17.41
CA PRO A 345 -17.06 14.95 17.53
C PRO A 345 -16.44 13.60 17.16
N SER A 346 -15.21 13.62 16.64
CA SER A 346 -14.38 12.43 16.39
C SER A 346 -15.05 11.36 15.51
N MET A 347 -15.84 11.78 14.52
CA MET A 347 -16.49 10.83 13.60
C MET A 347 -15.49 10.03 12.77
N THR A 348 -15.78 8.74 12.60
CA THR A 348 -15.03 7.88 11.69
C THR A 348 -15.54 8.05 10.26
N LEU A 349 -14.69 7.72 9.27
CA LEU A 349 -15.08 7.74 7.87
C LEU A 349 -16.25 6.79 7.55
N MET A 350 -16.39 5.68 8.29
CA MET A 350 -17.50 4.74 8.11
C MET A 350 -18.83 5.36 8.50
N GLU A 351 -18.87 6.11 9.61
CA GLU A 351 -20.07 6.83 10.04
C GLU A 351 -20.47 7.92 9.05
N ILE A 352 -19.49 8.73 8.57
CA ILE A 352 -19.73 9.74 7.54
C ILE A 352 -20.33 9.08 6.30
N ARG A 353 -19.75 7.96 5.84
CA ARG A 353 -20.22 7.21 4.68
C ARG A 353 -21.64 6.66 4.88
N ALA A 354 -21.93 6.05 6.03
CA ALA A 354 -23.26 5.54 6.34
C ALA A 354 -24.33 6.66 6.34
N LYS A 355 -24.02 7.81 6.95
CA LYS A 355 -24.90 8.99 6.96
C LYS A 355 -25.07 9.59 5.57
N ALA A 356 -23.99 9.74 4.80
CA ALA A 356 -24.01 10.23 3.42
C ALA A 356 -24.86 9.32 2.51
N ARG A 357 -24.70 7.99 2.57
CA ARG A 357 -25.55 7.04 1.83
C ARG A 357 -27.03 7.20 2.17
N ARG A 358 -27.35 7.32 3.46
CA ARG A 358 -28.74 7.51 3.93
C ARG A 358 -29.35 8.81 3.39
N LEU A 359 -28.60 9.90 3.41
CA LEU A 359 -29.02 11.19 2.86
C LEU A 359 -29.14 11.13 1.32
N LYS A 360 -28.23 10.43 0.63
CA LYS A 360 -28.32 10.23 -0.82
C LYS A 360 -29.60 9.51 -1.22
N GLN A 361 -29.99 8.46 -0.50
CA GLN A 361 -31.22 7.71 -0.77
C GLN A 361 -32.50 8.49 -0.46
N ARG A 362 -32.53 9.28 0.62
CA ARG A 362 -33.75 9.97 1.09
C ARG A 362 -33.96 11.34 0.48
N ASN A 363 -32.88 12.06 0.20
CA ASN A 363 -32.89 13.48 -0.12
C ASN A 363 -32.10 13.81 -1.39
N ASP A 364 -31.61 12.81 -2.13
CA ASP A 364 -30.76 12.99 -3.32
C ASP A 364 -29.62 13.98 -3.08
N LEU A 365 -28.83 13.69 -2.03
CA LEU A 365 -27.64 14.45 -1.66
C LEU A 365 -26.79 14.78 -2.90
N LYS A 366 -26.37 16.05 -3.02
CA LYS A 366 -25.57 16.57 -4.13
C LYS A 366 -24.18 17.01 -3.69
N LEU A 367 -24.02 17.62 -2.52
CA LEU A 367 -22.72 18.13 -2.05
C LEU A 367 -22.42 17.68 -0.62
N ILE A 368 -21.19 17.27 -0.36
CA ILE A 368 -20.70 16.97 0.99
C ILE A 368 -19.54 17.89 1.32
N VAL A 369 -19.58 18.53 2.49
CA VAL A 369 -18.44 19.25 3.07
C VAL A 369 -18.02 18.56 4.36
N VAL A 370 -16.72 18.30 4.51
CA VAL A 370 -16.11 17.75 5.72
C VAL A 370 -15.09 18.75 6.26
N ASP A 371 -15.33 19.27 7.47
CA ASP A 371 -14.51 20.30 8.12
C ASP A 371 -14.06 19.86 9.52
N TYR A 372 -12.80 19.58 9.84
CA TYR A 372 -11.59 19.51 9.01
C TYR A 372 -10.97 18.11 9.07
N LEU A 373 -10.37 17.67 7.96
CA LEU A 373 -9.84 16.31 7.76
C LEU A 373 -8.98 15.77 8.90
N GLN A 374 -8.17 16.62 9.53
CA GLN A 374 -7.16 16.21 10.50
C GLN A 374 -7.69 15.94 11.93
N LEU A 375 -9.02 16.00 12.15
CA LEU A 375 -9.69 15.53 13.39
C LEU A 375 -10.43 14.20 13.22
N MET A 376 -10.54 13.69 11.99
CA MET A 376 -11.14 12.38 11.79
C MET A 376 -10.23 11.32 12.39
N THR A 377 -10.83 10.33 13.04
CA THR A 377 -10.10 9.24 13.68
C THR A 377 -10.20 7.98 12.83
N SER A 378 -9.08 7.32 12.55
CA SER A 378 -9.08 5.98 11.96
C SER A 378 -9.32 4.93 13.07
N PRO A 379 -10.22 3.94 12.86
CA PRO A 379 -10.44 2.86 13.82
C PRO A 379 -9.22 1.92 13.93
N LYS A 380 -8.29 1.95 12.96
CA LYS A 380 -6.97 1.32 13.10
C LYS A 380 -6.02 2.29 13.79
N ARG A 381 -5.28 1.82 14.80
CA ARG A 381 -4.11 2.54 15.34
C ARG A 381 -3.09 2.75 14.22
N THR A 382 -3.13 3.90 13.56
CA THR A 382 -2.12 4.35 12.60
C THR A 382 -1.03 5.12 13.36
N GLU A 383 0.23 4.76 13.15
CA GLU A 383 1.35 5.31 13.93
C GLU A 383 1.78 6.73 13.52
N SER A 384 1.39 7.18 12.33
CA SER A 384 1.70 8.51 11.81
C SER A 384 0.43 9.22 11.38
N ARG A 385 0.24 10.45 11.87
CA ARG A 385 -0.85 11.36 11.45
C ARG A 385 -0.88 11.55 9.93
N GLN A 386 0.27 11.49 9.28
CA GLN A 386 0.38 11.60 7.83
C GLN A 386 -0.26 10.40 7.11
N GLN A 387 -0.08 9.20 7.65
CA GLN A 387 -0.69 7.98 7.12
C GLN A 387 -2.20 8.01 7.35
N GLU A 388 -2.65 8.48 8.52
CA GLU A 388 -4.06 8.69 8.81
C GLU A 388 -4.70 9.65 7.80
N VAL A 389 -4.05 10.81 7.54
CA VAL A 389 -4.55 11.78 6.55
C VAL A 389 -4.55 11.20 5.12
N ALA A 390 -3.56 10.40 4.74
CA ALA A 390 -3.54 9.71 3.44
C ALA A 390 -4.69 8.70 3.29
N GLU A 391 -4.90 7.86 4.30
CA GLU A 391 -6.00 6.89 4.32
C GLU A 391 -7.37 7.59 4.31
N LEU A 392 -7.52 8.69 5.04
CA LEU A 392 -8.71 9.53 5.05
C LEU A 392 -8.99 10.17 3.69
N SER A 393 -7.96 10.75 3.05
CA SER A 393 -8.07 11.35 1.72
C SER A 393 -8.53 10.31 0.68
N ARG A 394 -7.89 9.14 0.63
CA ARG A 394 -8.30 8.03 -0.23
C ARG A 394 -9.73 7.59 0.07
N GLY A 395 -10.05 7.44 1.35
CA GLY A 395 -11.37 7.00 1.79
C GLY A 395 -12.49 7.98 1.41
N LEU A 396 -12.23 9.29 1.45
CA LEU A 396 -13.16 10.32 0.99
C LEU A 396 -13.29 10.36 -0.53
N LYS A 397 -12.21 10.07 -1.28
CA LYS A 397 -12.29 9.91 -2.73
C LYS A 397 -13.17 8.71 -3.11
N LEU A 398 -13.05 7.61 -2.39
CA LEU A 398 -13.92 6.44 -2.58
C LEU A 398 -15.37 6.79 -2.22
N LEU A 399 -15.61 7.49 -1.11
CA LEU A 399 -16.93 8.00 -0.76
C LEU A 399 -17.52 8.85 -1.88
N ALA A 400 -16.77 9.83 -2.41
CA ALA A 400 -17.23 10.71 -3.47
C ALA A 400 -17.73 9.92 -4.70
N LYS A 401 -16.97 8.91 -5.12
CA LYS A 401 -17.34 8.02 -6.23
C LYS A 401 -18.56 7.18 -5.92
N GLU A 402 -18.63 6.65 -4.70
CA GLU A 402 -19.68 5.74 -4.26
C GLU A 402 -21.05 6.39 -4.12
N VAL A 403 -21.10 7.62 -3.58
CA VAL A 403 -22.36 8.40 -3.52
C VAL A 403 -22.58 9.29 -4.75
N GLU A 404 -21.66 9.29 -5.71
CA GLU A 404 -21.68 10.12 -6.92
C GLU A 404 -21.87 11.62 -6.63
N CYS A 405 -21.23 12.11 -5.55
CA CYS A 405 -21.30 13.50 -5.11
C CYS A 405 -19.90 14.11 -5.01
N PRO A 406 -19.70 15.41 -5.33
CA PRO A 406 -18.51 16.12 -4.91
C PRO A 406 -18.39 16.11 -3.38
N VAL A 407 -17.19 15.76 -2.91
CA VAL A 407 -16.79 15.84 -1.51
C VAL A 407 -15.75 16.94 -1.37
N VAL A 408 -16.11 18.01 -0.66
CA VAL A 408 -15.21 19.11 -0.30
C VAL A 408 -14.64 18.82 1.08
N ALA A 409 -13.33 18.67 1.13
CA ALA A 409 -12.59 18.39 2.35
C ALA A 409 -11.76 19.61 2.75
N VAL A 410 -12.03 20.15 3.94
CA VAL A 410 -11.27 21.28 4.48
C VAL A 410 -10.01 20.76 5.16
N SER A 411 -8.86 21.31 4.77
CA SER A 411 -7.54 20.91 5.28
C SER A 411 -6.72 22.12 5.75
N GLN A 412 -5.91 21.96 6.78
CA GLN A 412 -5.00 23.01 7.22
C GLN A 412 -3.63 22.88 6.57
N LEU A 413 -3.04 24.02 6.16
CA LEU A 413 -1.67 24.05 5.65
C LEU A 413 -0.62 24.05 6.77
N ASN A 414 0.54 23.49 6.45
CA ASN A 414 1.75 23.60 7.27
C ASN A 414 2.21 25.06 7.42
N ARG A 415 3.11 25.32 8.37
CA ARG A 415 3.66 26.67 8.63
C ARG A 415 4.69 27.12 7.58
N GLY A 416 5.03 26.27 6.61
CA GLY A 416 6.03 26.53 5.56
C GLY A 416 5.86 27.86 4.80
N PRO A 417 4.65 28.24 4.36
CA PRO A 417 4.44 29.52 3.66
C PRO A 417 4.90 30.74 4.46
N GLU A 418 4.78 30.71 5.79
CA GLU A 418 5.12 31.87 6.66
C GLU A 418 6.63 32.11 6.75
N GLN A 419 7.44 31.09 6.46
CA GLN A 419 8.90 31.16 6.54
C GLN A 419 9.54 31.61 5.21
N ARG A 420 8.78 31.59 4.11
CA ARG A 420 9.25 32.03 2.80
C ARG A 420 9.14 33.54 2.66
N THR A 421 9.98 34.10 1.78
CA THR A 421 9.87 35.50 1.35
C THR A 421 8.53 35.76 0.66
N ASP A 422 8.10 34.82 -0.19
CA ASP A 422 6.75 34.78 -0.77
C ASP A 422 5.85 33.86 0.08
N LYS A 423 4.86 34.48 0.74
CA LYS A 423 3.92 33.82 1.66
C LYS A 423 2.75 33.17 0.94
N ARG A 424 2.70 33.24 -0.39
CA ARG A 424 1.67 32.58 -1.20
C ARG A 424 1.78 31.06 -1.06
N PRO A 425 0.70 30.35 -0.72
CA PRO A 425 0.72 28.90 -0.52
C PRO A 425 0.88 28.16 -1.85
N GLN A 426 1.52 27.00 -1.79
CA GLN A 426 1.80 26.11 -2.91
C GLN A 426 1.30 24.70 -2.57
N LEU A 427 1.17 23.82 -3.58
CA LEU A 427 0.79 22.42 -3.36
C LEU A 427 1.73 21.70 -2.38
N SER A 428 3.00 22.10 -2.33
CA SER A 428 3.99 21.58 -1.39
C SER A 428 3.66 21.90 0.08
N ASP A 429 2.79 22.88 0.36
CA ASP A 429 2.42 23.28 1.72
C ASP A 429 1.22 22.48 2.28
N LEU A 430 0.49 21.79 1.40
CA LEU A 430 -0.46 20.72 1.76
C LEU A 430 0.26 19.43 2.15
N ARG A 431 1.54 19.31 1.78
CA ARG A 431 2.31 18.10 2.02
C ARG A 431 2.88 18.14 3.41
N GLU A 432 2.42 17.23 4.25
CA GLU A 432 3.13 16.88 5.48
C GLU A 432 4.29 15.91 5.20
N SER A 433 4.35 15.27 4.03
CA SER A 433 5.40 14.34 3.61
C SER A 433 6.72 15.04 3.30
N GLY A 434 7.82 14.42 3.70
CA GLY A 434 9.15 14.94 3.39
C GLY A 434 9.61 14.68 1.96
N CYS A 435 10.75 15.25 1.62
CA CYS A 435 11.34 15.27 0.28
C CYS A 435 12.72 14.59 0.28
N LEU A 436 13.22 14.27 -0.91
CA LEU A 436 14.50 13.59 -1.15
C LEU A 436 15.47 14.50 -1.91
N THR A 437 16.77 14.21 -1.92
CA THR A 437 17.75 15.00 -2.69
C THR A 437 17.90 14.51 -4.14
N ALA A 438 18.50 15.33 -5.01
CA ALA A 438 18.72 15.02 -6.43
C ALA A 438 19.47 13.70 -6.64
N ASP A 439 20.45 13.41 -5.78
CA ASP A 439 21.31 12.23 -5.86
C ASP A 439 20.60 10.92 -5.47
N THR A 440 19.37 11.01 -4.97
CA THR A 440 18.56 9.85 -4.61
C THR A 440 18.22 9.05 -5.87
N ARG A 441 18.58 7.77 -5.88
CA ARG A 441 18.43 6.84 -7.00
C ARG A 441 17.24 5.93 -6.81
N VAL A 442 16.37 5.88 -7.81
CA VAL A 442 15.20 5.00 -7.88
C VAL A 442 15.52 3.83 -8.79
N VAL A 443 15.05 2.63 -8.42
CA VAL A 443 15.21 1.43 -9.25
C VAL A 443 14.04 1.34 -10.23
N ARG A 444 14.34 1.40 -11.53
CA ARG A 444 13.33 1.21 -12.58
C ARG A 444 12.92 -0.27 -12.67
N ALA A 445 11.63 -0.54 -12.82
CA ALA A 445 11.13 -1.91 -12.95
C ALA A 445 11.34 -2.49 -14.35
N ASP A 446 11.41 -1.65 -15.38
CA ASP A 446 11.67 -2.08 -16.76
C ASP A 446 13.04 -2.74 -16.92
N THR A 447 14.09 -2.10 -16.39
CA THR A 447 15.49 -2.40 -16.68
C THR A 447 16.29 -2.78 -15.44
N ASN A 448 15.73 -2.61 -14.24
CA ASN A 448 16.44 -2.68 -12.96
C ASN A 448 17.62 -1.72 -12.82
N ALA A 449 17.80 -0.78 -13.75
CA ALA A 449 18.78 0.27 -13.63
C ALA A 449 18.36 1.31 -12.57
N GLU A 450 19.36 1.93 -11.95
CA GLU A 450 19.16 3.00 -10.98
C GLU A 450 19.29 4.36 -11.67
N VAL A 451 18.25 5.19 -11.58
CA VAL A 451 18.23 6.56 -12.12
C VAL A 451 18.03 7.56 -10.99
N SER A 452 18.78 8.66 -10.98
CA SER A 452 18.64 9.68 -9.94
C SER A 452 17.41 10.56 -10.16
N LEU A 453 16.82 11.09 -9.09
CA LEU A 453 15.73 12.06 -9.19
C LEU A 453 16.15 13.31 -9.98
N GLY A 454 17.41 13.74 -9.85
CA GLY A 454 17.97 14.84 -10.64
C GLY A 454 18.02 14.54 -12.14
N ASP A 455 18.44 13.33 -12.52
CA ASP A 455 18.49 12.91 -13.94
C ASP A 455 17.08 12.79 -14.53
N LEU A 456 16.12 12.28 -13.76
CA LEU A 456 14.71 12.21 -14.18
C LEU A 456 14.11 13.59 -14.41
N LEU A 457 14.41 14.56 -13.53
CA LEU A 457 13.96 15.93 -13.73
C LEU A 457 14.61 16.57 -14.96
N ALA A 458 15.92 16.36 -15.15
CA ALA A 458 16.67 16.95 -16.26
C ALA A 458 16.28 16.37 -17.63
N SER A 459 16.00 15.07 -17.69
CA SER A 459 15.51 14.38 -18.90
C SER A 459 14.05 14.71 -19.20
N GLY A 460 13.25 15.06 -18.18
CA GLY A 460 11.81 15.30 -18.33
C GLY A 460 11.01 14.03 -18.58
N GLU A 461 11.60 12.85 -18.34
CA GLU A 461 10.92 11.57 -18.47
C GLU A 461 9.69 11.50 -17.56
N ARG A 462 8.62 10.89 -18.09
CA ARG A 462 7.34 10.71 -17.39
C ARG A 462 6.89 9.26 -17.48
N ASP A 463 6.01 8.90 -16.56
CA ASP A 463 5.35 7.58 -16.50
C ASP A 463 6.34 6.40 -16.47
N ILE A 464 7.37 6.53 -15.65
CA ILE A 464 8.46 5.57 -15.54
C ILE A 464 8.03 4.39 -14.67
N PRO A 465 8.20 3.13 -15.13
CA PRO A 465 7.94 1.96 -14.30
C PRO A 465 9.03 1.83 -13.23
N ILE A 466 8.62 1.75 -11.97
CA ILE A 466 9.48 1.65 -10.80
C ILE A 466 9.02 0.50 -9.89
N TRP A 467 9.91 0.03 -9.03
CA TRP A 467 9.57 -0.94 -8.00
C TRP A 467 8.97 -0.28 -6.76
N ALA A 468 7.81 -0.78 -6.33
CA ALA A 468 7.12 -0.42 -5.09
C ALA A 468 6.80 -1.69 -4.27
N LEU A 469 6.41 -1.49 -3.01
CA LEU A 469 5.93 -2.56 -2.13
C LEU A 469 4.40 -2.48 -1.99
N ASP A 470 3.72 -3.62 -2.17
CA ASP A 470 2.29 -3.75 -1.89
C ASP A 470 2.00 -3.87 -0.39
N GLU A 471 0.72 -4.02 -0.03
CA GLU A 471 0.27 -4.20 1.36
C GLU A 471 0.82 -5.47 2.03
N ARG A 472 1.28 -6.45 1.23
CA ARG A 472 1.93 -7.69 1.68
C ARG A 472 3.45 -7.56 1.75
N LEU A 473 3.98 -6.35 1.55
CA LEU A 473 5.41 -6.06 1.48
C LEU A 473 6.13 -6.86 0.38
N LYS A 474 5.44 -7.10 -0.74
CA LYS A 474 5.98 -7.74 -1.94
C LYS A 474 6.22 -6.73 -3.04
N TYR A 475 7.21 -7.02 -3.87
CA TYR A 475 7.50 -6.18 -5.03
C TYR A 475 6.37 -6.19 -6.05
N VAL A 476 5.97 -4.99 -6.46
CA VAL A 476 5.06 -4.78 -7.59
C VAL A 476 5.53 -3.59 -8.42
N PRO A 477 5.39 -3.66 -9.76
CA PRO A 477 5.69 -2.52 -10.61
C PRO A 477 4.61 -1.45 -10.44
N ARG A 478 5.03 -0.18 -10.36
CA ARG A 478 4.15 0.99 -10.34
C ARG A 478 4.70 2.09 -11.24
N THR A 479 3.83 3.01 -11.62
CA THR A 479 4.19 4.11 -12.52
C THR A 479 4.50 5.36 -11.71
N MET A 480 5.74 5.84 -11.84
CA MET A 480 6.16 7.17 -11.40
C MET A 480 5.88 8.17 -12.52
N THR A 481 4.86 9.01 -12.35
CA THR A 481 4.40 9.93 -13.40
C THR A 481 5.41 11.04 -13.71
N HIS A 482 6.03 11.63 -12.68
CA HIS A 482 7.05 12.67 -12.85
C HIS A 482 7.78 12.96 -11.52
N VAL A 483 8.97 13.53 -11.63
CA VAL A 483 9.77 14.14 -10.55
C VAL A 483 9.71 15.66 -10.69
N PHE A 484 9.70 16.39 -9.58
CA PHE A 484 9.63 17.85 -9.59
C PHE A 484 10.30 18.47 -8.34
N PRO A 485 10.82 19.70 -8.46
CA PRO A 485 11.48 20.38 -7.34
C PRO A 485 10.48 20.79 -6.26
N SER A 486 10.89 20.67 -5.01
CA SER A 486 10.14 21.05 -3.81
C SER A 486 10.83 22.16 -2.99
N GLY A 487 11.78 22.86 -3.62
CA GLY A 487 12.53 23.98 -3.05
C GLY A 487 13.71 23.56 -2.19
N ARG A 488 14.22 24.49 -1.38
CA ARG A 488 15.32 24.25 -0.45
C ARG A 488 14.80 23.92 0.94
N LYS A 489 15.26 22.82 1.53
CA LYS A 489 14.86 22.38 2.87
C LYS A 489 16.05 21.84 3.66
N PRO A 490 16.02 21.86 5.01
CA PRO A 490 16.99 21.14 5.83
C PRO A 490 16.95 19.64 5.55
N VAL A 491 18.12 19.07 5.27
CA VAL A 491 18.29 17.64 4.93
C VAL A 491 19.18 16.95 5.95
N PHE A 492 18.88 15.67 6.17
CA PHE A 492 19.63 14.77 7.01
C PHE A 492 20.13 13.59 6.19
N ARG A 493 21.36 13.16 6.45
CA ARG A 493 21.91 11.93 5.90
C ARG A 493 21.69 10.80 6.90
N MET A 494 20.91 9.80 6.50
CA MET A 494 20.68 8.59 7.28
C MET A 494 21.55 7.44 6.76
N ARG A 495 22.21 6.73 7.67
CA ARG A 495 23.04 5.55 7.37
C ARG A 495 22.52 4.31 8.07
N LEU A 496 22.40 3.21 7.33
CA LEU A 496 21.97 1.92 7.86
C LEU A 496 23.15 0.97 8.12
N ARG A 497 22.91 -0.08 8.91
CA ARG A 497 23.92 -1.08 9.31
C ARG A 497 24.45 -1.88 8.13
N SER A 498 23.65 -2.08 7.08
CA SER A 498 24.12 -2.65 5.81
C SER A 498 25.08 -1.73 5.02
N GLY A 499 25.15 -0.45 5.39
CA GLY A 499 25.95 0.57 4.70
C GLY A 499 25.17 1.35 3.65
N LYS A 500 23.86 1.10 3.47
CA LYS A 500 22.99 1.95 2.66
C LYS A 500 22.87 3.35 3.27
N GLU A 501 22.80 4.36 2.40
CA GLU A 501 22.72 5.76 2.80
C GLU A 501 21.65 6.47 1.96
N ILE A 502 20.87 7.34 2.59
CA ILE A 502 19.89 8.18 1.91
C ILE A 502 19.86 9.57 2.54
N GLU A 503 19.54 10.58 1.74
CA GLU A 503 19.43 11.96 2.15
C GLU A 503 17.99 12.43 1.97
N ALA A 504 17.36 12.84 3.06
CA ALA A 504 15.96 13.22 3.08
C ALA A 504 15.68 14.34 4.09
N THR A 505 14.55 15.02 3.94
CA THR A 505 14.09 15.99 4.95
C THR A 505 13.62 15.28 6.22
N GLY A 506 13.63 15.97 7.35
CA GLY A 506 13.25 15.40 8.66
C GLY A 506 11.86 14.75 8.68
N ASN A 507 10.90 15.33 7.96
CA ASN A 507 9.53 14.81 7.88
C ASN A 507 9.33 13.68 6.84
N HIS A 508 10.40 13.18 6.18
CA HIS A 508 10.25 12.16 5.13
C HIS A 508 9.98 10.78 5.74
N PRO A 509 8.92 10.04 5.33
CA PRO A 509 8.55 8.80 5.97
C PRO A 509 9.35 7.60 5.45
N PHE A 510 9.77 6.74 6.37
CA PHE A 510 10.41 5.45 6.10
C PHE A 510 9.59 4.33 6.74
N LEU A 511 9.52 3.19 6.05
CA LEU A 511 8.68 2.08 6.49
C LEU A 511 9.38 1.32 7.63
N THR A 512 8.72 1.24 8.79
CA THR A 512 9.09 0.43 9.95
C THR A 512 8.10 -0.72 10.13
N ILE A 513 8.32 -1.64 11.08
CA ILE A 513 7.41 -2.78 11.25
C ILE A 513 6.00 -2.39 11.68
N ASP A 514 5.89 -1.24 12.34
CA ASP A 514 4.62 -0.75 12.88
C ASP A 514 4.00 0.36 12.00
N GLY A 515 4.68 0.73 10.91
CA GLY A 515 4.16 1.65 9.90
C GLY A 515 5.20 2.66 9.42
N TRP A 516 4.74 3.65 8.65
CA TRP A 516 5.60 4.70 8.11
C TRP A 516 5.92 5.75 9.19
N ARG A 517 7.20 6.00 9.44
CA ARG A 517 7.67 6.95 10.45
C ARG A 517 8.60 7.99 9.83
N ALA A 518 8.41 9.25 10.20
CA ALA A 518 9.23 10.36 9.74
C ALA A 518 10.67 10.24 10.26
N LEU A 519 11.65 10.65 9.44
CA LEU A 519 13.08 10.58 9.75
C LEU A 519 13.47 11.24 11.07
N ASP A 520 12.85 12.37 11.43
CA ASP A 520 13.09 13.10 12.67
C ASP A 520 12.59 12.38 13.94
N THR A 521 11.68 11.42 13.78
CA THR A 521 11.22 10.54 14.87
C THR A 521 12.05 9.26 15.01
N LEU A 522 12.98 9.02 14.09
CA LEU A 522 13.86 7.86 14.09
C LEU A 522 15.14 8.17 14.87
N GLY A 523 15.67 7.15 15.55
CA GLY A 523 16.98 7.21 16.20
C GLY A 523 17.84 5.99 15.86
N PRO A 524 19.14 6.00 16.18
CA PRO A 524 20.00 4.82 16.07
C PRO A 524 19.37 3.61 16.77
N GLY A 525 19.37 2.46 16.09
CA GLY A 525 18.69 1.23 16.54
C GLY A 525 17.31 1.00 15.95
N SER A 526 16.66 2.03 15.37
CA SER A 526 15.40 1.88 14.63
C SER A 526 15.59 0.96 13.43
N ARG A 527 14.58 0.16 13.06
CA ARG A 527 14.67 -0.78 11.93
C ARG A 527 13.75 -0.39 10.78
N LEU A 528 14.32 -0.30 9.59
CA LEU A 528 13.64 0.14 8.37
C LEU A 528 13.57 -0.98 7.34
N ALA A 529 12.51 -0.94 6.53
CA ALA A 529 12.32 -1.84 5.43
C ALA A 529 13.31 -1.55 4.29
N VAL A 530 14.16 -2.52 3.99
CA VAL A 530 15.03 -2.54 2.81
C VAL A 530 14.74 -3.78 1.96
N PRO A 531 15.05 -3.77 0.67
CA PRO A 531 14.97 -4.95 -0.18
C PRO A 531 15.75 -6.15 0.38
N ARG A 532 15.08 -7.31 0.47
CA ARG A 532 15.73 -8.61 0.69
C ARG A 532 16.18 -9.26 -0.61
N HIS A 533 15.43 -9.00 -1.68
CA HIS A 533 15.75 -9.39 -3.04
C HIS A 533 15.30 -8.31 -4.02
N VAL A 534 15.71 -8.39 -5.27
CA VAL A 534 15.18 -7.55 -6.36
C VAL A 534 14.69 -8.48 -7.47
N PRO A 535 13.44 -8.33 -7.98
CA PRO A 535 12.93 -9.14 -9.07
C PRO A 535 13.76 -9.02 -10.36
N GLY A 536 13.47 -9.87 -11.34
CA GLY A 536 13.98 -9.65 -12.70
C GLY A 536 13.40 -8.37 -13.32
N PRO A 537 14.13 -7.73 -14.24
CA PRO A 537 13.59 -6.60 -15.00
C PRO A 537 12.39 -7.06 -15.82
N LEU A 538 11.40 -6.19 -16.03
CA LEU A 538 10.26 -6.49 -16.90
C LEU A 538 10.72 -6.68 -18.35
N GLU A 539 11.74 -5.94 -18.76
CA GLU A 539 12.38 -6.01 -20.08
C GLU A 539 13.79 -6.59 -19.93
N GLY A 540 13.96 -7.84 -20.36
CA GLY A 540 15.27 -8.49 -20.31
C GLY A 540 16.20 -8.00 -21.42
N SER A 541 17.44 -7.65 -21.07
CA SER A 541 18.53 -7.47 -22.04
C SER A 541 19.40 -8.72 -22.14
N ALA A 542 19.98 -8.95 -23.32
CA ALA A 542 20.89 -10.05 -23.57
C ALA A 542 22.16 -9.56 -24.26
N TRP A 543 23.31 -9.89 -23.69
CA TRP A 543 24.63 -9.58 -24.26
C TRP A 543 25.30 -10.82 -24.81
N SER A 544 26.41 -10.66 -25.52
CA SER A 544 27.34 -11.77 -25.72
C SER A 544 27.96 -12.17 -24.37
N ASN A 545 28.15 -13.47 -24.15
CA ASN A 545 28.90 -13.93 -22.97
C ASN A 545 30.32 -13.33 -22.95
N ASP A 546 30.94 -13.12 -24.11
CA ASP A 546 32.28 -12.53 -24.21
C ASP A 546 32.30 -11.07 -23.73
N GLU A 547 31.28 -10.28 -24.05
CA GLU A 547 31.14 -8.90 -23.55
C GLU A 547 31.02 -8.88 -22.03
N VAL A 548 30.19 -9.76 -21.47
CA VAL A 548 30.00 -9.90 -20.02
C VAL A 548 31.31 -10.26 -19.31
N VAL A 549 32.03 -11.26 -19.83
CA VAL A 549 33.32 -11.73 -19.29
C VAL A 549 34.36 -10.63 -19.35
N LEU A 550 34.48 -9.96 -20.51
CA LEU A 550 35.48 -8.91 -20.70
C LEU A 550 35.20 -7.71 -19.78
N LEU A 551 33.94 -7.28 -19.66
CA LEU A 551 33.57 -6.17 -18.79
C LEU A 551 33.94 -6.47 -17.33
N ALA A 552 33.57 -7.66 -16.84
CA ALA A 552 33.82 -8.08 -15.46
C ALA A 552 35.32 -8.00 -15.10
N HIS A 553 36.18 -8.55 -15.96
CA HIS A 553 37.63 -8.51 -15.76
C HIS A 553 38.22 -7.09 -15.88
N LEU A 554 37.73 -6.29 -16.83
CA LEU A 554 38.21 -4.93 -17.02
C LEU A 554 37.80 -4.02 -15.84
N LEU A 555 36.59 -4.17 -15.29
CA LEU A 555 36.13 -3.38 -14.15
C LEU A 555 36.99 -3.61 -12.91
N GLY A 556 37.42 -4.84 -12.65
CA GLY A 556 38.34 -5.12 -11.55
C GLY A 556 39.79 -4.75 -11.86
N GLU A 557 40.47 -5.63 -12.58
CA GLU A 557 41.93 -5.60 -12.81
C GLU A 557 42.34 -4.89 -14.13
N GLY A 558 41.38 -4.41 -14.93
CA GLY A 558 41.67 -3.67 -16.16
C GLY A 558 42.12 -2.23 -15.96
N SER A 559 42.97 -1.75 -16.86
CA SER A 559 43.34 -0.33 -17.02
C SER A 559 42.97 0.14 -18.42
N PHE A 560 42.13 1.17 -18.49
CA PHE A 560 41.65 1.79 -19.73
C PHE A 560 41.62 3.32 -19.61
N VAL A 561 42.63 3.89 -18.91
CA VAL A 561 42.76 5.34 -18.73
C VAL A 561 43.14 6.03 -20.05
N ARG A 562 42.81 7.33 -20.16
CA ARG A 562 43.09 8.11 -21.38
C ARG A 562 44.58 8.11 -21.71
N ARG A 563 44.90 8.06 -23.02
CA ARG A 563 46.27 8.10 -23.57
C ARG A 563 47.17 6.92 -23.16
N GLN A 564 46.58 5.82 -22.68
CA GLN A 564 47.29 4.56 -22.42
C GLN A 564 46.58 3.42 -23.17
N PRO A 565 47.32 2.36 -23.57
CA PRO A 565 46.68 1.18 -24.16
C PRO A 565 45.83 0.47 -23.11
N ILE A 566 44.74 -0.16 -23.55
CA ILE A 566 43.92 -1.00 -22.67
C ILE A 566 44.77 -2.19 -22.22
N ARG A 567 44.85 -2.39 -20.91
CA ARG A 567 45.61 -3.46 -20.27
C ARG A 567 44.75 -4.25 -19.29
N TYR A 568 45.11 -5.51 -19.10
CA TYR A 568 44.59 -6.37 -18.05
C TYR A 568 45.78 -7.09 -17.40
N ALA A 569 45.82 -7.18 -16.08
CA ALA A 569 46.93 -7.82 -15.38
C ALA A 569 46.41 -8.86 -14.39
N SER A 570 46.92 -10.08 -14.46
CA SER A 570 46.57 -11.14 -13.50
C SER A 570 47.70 -12.16 -13.36
N VAL A 571 47.74 -12.80 -12.19
CA VAL A 571 48.65 -13.93 -11.92
C VAL A 571 48.01 -15.28 -12.27
N ASP A 572 46.70 -15.31 -12.49
CA ASP A 572 45.93 -16.51 -12.80
C ASP A 572 45.84 -16.72 -14.31
N GLU A 573 46.42 -17.82 -14.81
CA GLU A 573 46.41 -18.14 -16.23
C GLU A 573 45.00 -18.39 -16.77
N SER A 574 44.06 -18.84 -15.94
CA SER A 574 42.65 -19.03 -16.34
C SER A 574 41.99 -17.69 -16.64
N ASN A 575 42.24 -16.68 -15.80
CA ASN A 575 41.72 -15.33 -16.02
C ASN A 575 42.33 -14.69 -17.27
N MET A 576 43.64 -14.88 -17.48
CA MET A 576 44.32 -14.45 -18.69
C MET A 576 43.71 -15.11 -19.94
N ALA A 577 43.44 -16.42 -19.91
CA ALA A 577 42.79 -17.14 -21.00
C ALA A 577 41.36 -16.62 -21.28
N ALA A 578 40.58 -16.36 -20.23
CA ALA A 578 39.23 -15.80 -20.36
C ALA A 578 39.23 -14.43 -21.05
N VAL A 579 40.13 -13.52 -20.64
CA VAL A 579 40.27 -12.19 -21.27
C VAL A 579 40.76 -12.31 -22.72
N ARG A 580 41.72 -13.20 -23.01
CA ARG A 580 42.17 -13.44 -24.39
C ARG A 580 41.05 -13.98 -25.28
N GLY A 581 40.22 -14.89 -24.76
CA GLY A 581 39.06 -15.43 -25.46
C GLY A 581 38.04 -14.34 -25.77
N ALA A 582 37.63 -13.62 -24.73
CA ALA A 582 36.62 -12.57 -24.84
C ALA A 582 37.06 -11.40 -25.73
N ALA A 583 38.35 -11.03 -25.74
CA ALA A 583 38.86 -9.99 -26.62
C ALA A 583 38.70 -10.30 -28.11
N ARG A 584 38.66 -11.60 -28.51
CA ARG A 584 38.46 -12.01 -29.91
C ARG A 584 37.07 -11.64 -30.43
N HIS A 585 36.07 -11.54 -29.55
CA HIS A 585 34.73 -11.06 -29.90
C HIS A 585 34.78 -9.68 -30.54
N PHE A 586 35.68 -8.82 -30.06
CA PHE A 586 35.92 -7.47 -30.58
C PHE A 586 36.92 -7.43 -31.75
N GLY A 587 37.29 -8.59 -32.30
CA GLY A 587 38.36 -8.73 -33.28
C GLY A 587 39.76 -8.41 -32.72
N VAL A 588 39.92 -8.25 -31.40
CA VAL A 588 41.18 -7.86 -30.77
C VAL A 588 42.00 -9.09 -30.42
N THR A 589 43.22 -9.15 -30.94
CA THR A 589 44.20 -10.17 -30.52
C THR A 589 45.03 -9.63 -29.35
N ALA A 590 44.77 -10.17 -28.16
CA ALA A 590 45.50 -9.83 -26.95
C ALA A 590 46.99 -10.21 -27.06
N VAL A 591 47.87 -9.27 -26.68
CA VAL A 591 49.33 -9.42 -26.69
C VAL A 591 49.81 -9.59 -25.25
N LEU A 592 50.53 -10.68 -24.98
CA LEU A 592 51.13 -10.93 -23.67
C LEU A 592 52.43 -10.12 -23.55
N ASP A 593 52.48 -9.24 -22.57
CA ASP A 593 53.71 -8.61 -22.11
C ASP A 593 54.20 -9.38 -20.87
N ASP A 594 55.15 -10.28 -21.08
CA ASP A 594 55.81 -11.03 -20.02
C ASP A 594 57.24 -10.50 -19.84
N HIS A 595 57.51 -9.94 -18.66
CA HIS A 595 58.81 -9.39 -18.32
C HIS A 595 59.40 -10.20 -17.15
N PRO A 596 60.65 -10.68 -17.24
CA PRO A 596 61.25 -11.52 -16.19
C PRO A 596 61.28 -10.89 -14.77
N ALA A 597 61.18 -9.56 -14.69
CA ALA A 597 61.14 -8.80 -13.43
C ALA A 597 59.72 -8.43 -12.96
N ALA A 598 58.68 -8.69 -13.75
CA ALA A 598 57.30 -8.34 -13.41
C ALA A 598 56.68 -9.39 -12.49
N ARG A 599 56.07 -8.96 -11.38
CA ARG A 599 55.38 -9.84 -10.42
C ARG A 599 54.05 -10.40 -10.95
N VAL A 600 53.55 -9.86 -12.06
CA VAL A 600 52.23 -10.15 -12.63
C VAL A 600 52.33 -10.10 -14.17
N LYS A 601 51.69 -11.05 -14.86
CA LYS A 601 51.60 -11.05 -16.32
C LYS A 601 50.58 -10.02 -16.78
N THR A 602 50.86 -9.31 -17.88
CA THR A 602 49.95 -8.27 -18.41
C THR A 602 49.55 -8.58 -19.85
N LEU A 603 48.27 -8.44 -20.18
CA LEU A 603 47.76 -8.40 -21.54
C LEU A 603 47.62 -6.95 -22.00
N ARG A 604 48.15 -6.62 -23.17
CA ARG A 604 47.71 -5.45 -23.94
C ARG A 604 46.63 -5.86 -24.92
N LEU A 605 45.60 -5.02 -25.05
CA LEU A 605 44.48 -5.22 -25.97
C LEU A 605 44.54 -4.16 -27.08
N PRO A 606 45.44 -4.28 -28.07
CA PRO A 606 45.60 -3.30 -29.14
C PRO A 606 44.42 -3.30 -30.11
N ALA A 607 44.20 -2.19 -30.81
CA ALA A 607 43.24 -2.19 -31.92
C ALA A 607 43.71 -3.17 -33.01
N PRO A 608 42.80 -3.86 -33.73
CA PRO A 608 43.18 -4.77 -34.80
C PRO A 608 43.68 -4.07 -36.07
N PHE A 609 43.68 -2.74 -36.06
CA PHE A 609 44.09 -1.86 -37.15
C PHE A 609 44.83 -0.62 -36.62
N PRO A 610 45.60 0.08 -37.47
CA PRO A 610 46.19 1.36 -37.13
C PRO A 610 45.12 2.38 -36.72
N VAL A 611 45.28 2.96 -35.53
CA VAL A 611 44.37 3.98 -34.98
C VAL A 611 44.67 5.31 -35.68
N ALA A 612 43.68 5.88 -36.37
CA ALA A 612 43.76 7.15 -37.09
C ALA A 612 42.56 8.04 -36.71
N ARG A 613 42.50 9.29 -37.22
CA ARG A 613 41.40 10.21 -36.93
C ARG A 613 40.06 9.57 -37.36
N GLY A 614 39.15 9.38 -36.41
CA GLY A 614 37.84 8.73 -36.64
C GLY A 614 37.84 7.19 -36.54
N ARG A 615 38.97 6.53 -36.27
CA ARG A 615 39.04 5.07 -36.03
C ARG A 615 39.52 4.80 -34.63
N ARG A 616 38.70 4.16 -33.81
CA ARG A 616 38.98 3.87 -32.39
C ARG A 616 39.21 2.36 -32.17
N ASN A 617 39.86 2.01 -31.06
CA ASN A 617 39.91 0.62 -30.61
C ASN A 617 38.47 0.15 -30.32
N PRO A 618 38.00 -0.99 -30.86
CA PRO A 618 36.61 -1.45 -30.67
C PRO A 618 36.21 -1.62 -29.20
N ILE A 619 37.12 -2.09 -28.35
CA ILE A 619 36.87 -2.22 -26.90
C ILE A 619 36.80 -0.82 -26.26
N ALA A 620 37.63 0.12 -26.70
CA ALA A 620 37.57 1.49 -26.17
C ALA A 620 36.25 2.17 -26.55
N GLU A 621 35.82 2.02 -27.80
CA GLU A 621 34.55 2.57 -28.32
C GLU A 621 33.35 1.98 -27.58
N TRP A 622 33.34 0.67 -27.36
CA TRP A 622 32.33 0.01 -26.53
C TRP A 622 32.30 0.54 -25.09
N LEU A 623 33.47 0.74 -24.47
CA LEU A 623 33.58 1.35 -23.13
C LEU A 623 33.15 2.83 -23.10
N ASP A 624 33.32 3.59 -24.18
CA ASP A 624 32.80 4.98 -24.25
C ASP A 624 31.28 5.00 -24.26
N GLY A 625 30.64 4.08 -24.98
CA GLY A 625 29.18 3.96 -25.03
C GLY A 625 28.55 3.77 -23.65
N MET A 626 29.31 3.23 -22.69
CA MET A 626 28.91 3.05 -21.30
C MET A 626 29.47 4.11 -20.34
N GLY A 627 30.23 5.10 -20.84
CA GLY A 627 30.88 6.12 -20.01
C GLY A 627 32.04 5.60 -19.14
N LEU A 628 32.59 4.41 -19.42
CA LEU A 628 33.65 3.78 -18.64
C LEU A 628 35.06 4.15 -19.12
N PHE A 629 35.25 4.39 -20.41
CA PHE A 629 36.58 4.61 -20.95
C PHE A 629 37.23 5.87 -20.35
N GLY A 630 38.49 5.73 -19.93
CA GLY A 630 39.25 6.82 -19.30
C GLY A 630 39.13 6.90 -17.78
N LEU A 631 38.20 6.17 -17.16
CA LEU A 631 38.00 6.18 -15.71
C LEU A 631 39.14 5.48 -14.96
N ARG A 632 39.45 5.99 -13.77
CA ARG A 632 40.35 5.38 -12.79
C ARG A 632 39.57 4.42 -11.89
N SER A 633 40.28 3.55 -11.16
CA SER A 633 39.70 2.52 -10.29
C SER A 633 38.61 3.01 -9.32
N HIS A 634 38.75 4.22 -8.76
CA HIS A 634 37.77 4.82 -7.85
C HIS A 634 36.56 5.48 -8.54
N GLU A 635 36.61 5.65 -9.86
CA GLU A 635 35.55 6.26 -10.67
C GLU A 635 34.71 5.19 -11.39
N LYS A 636 35.22 3.96 -11.51
CA LYS A 636 34.52 2.84 -12.18
C LYS A 636 33.16 2.55 -11.52
N PHE A 637 32.20 2.13 -12.31
CA PHE A 637 30.85 1.73 -11.84
C PHE A 637 30.34 0.58 -12.71
N ILE A 638 29.24 -0.07 -12.31
CA ILE A 638 28.56 -1.06 -13.15
C ILE A 638 27.62 -0.32 -14.10
N PRO A 639 27.74 -0.48 -15.43
CA PRO A 639 26.83 0.15 -16.38
C PRO A 639 25.38 -0.29 -16.22
N ASP A 640 24.44 0.62 -16.48
CA ASP A 640 22.99 0.42 -16.32
C ASP A 640 22.48 -0.82 -17.07
N ALA A 641 22.99 -1.04 -18.28
CA ALA A 641 22.63 -2.18 -19.11
C ALA A 641 22.96 -3.56 -18.48
N VAL A 642 23.90 -3.63 -17.54
CA VAL A 642 24.23 -4.88 -16.81
C VAL A 642 23.13 -5.27 -15.82
N PHE A 643 22.41 -4.30 -15.25
CA PHE A 643 21.31 -4.58 -14.32
C PHE A 643 20.09 -5.21 -15.01
N GLY A 644 19.91 -4.89 -16.30
CA GLY A 644 18.88 -5.46 -17.18
C GLY A 644 19.16 -6.90 -17.65
N LEU A 645 20.37 -7.41 -17.41
CA LEU A 645 20.73 -8.75 -17.86
C LEU A 645 19.92 -9.85 -17.15
N GLY A 646 19.68 -10.94 -17.87
CA GLY A 646 19.08 -12.15 -17.31
C GLY A 646 19.94 -12.77 -16.20
N LYS A 647 19.32 -13.50 -15.27
CA LYS A 647 19.99 -14.09 -14.08
C LYS A 647 21.26 -14.88 -14.47
N ARG A 648 21.23 -15.65 -15.57
CA ARG A 648 22.38 -16.42 -16.08
C ARG A 648 23.59 -15.54 -16.42
N GLN A 649 23.37 -14.37 -17.01
CA GLN A 649 24.45 -13.47 -17.40
C GLN A 649 24.95 -12.64 -16.22
N ILE A 650 24.09 -12.27 -15.27
CA ILE A 650 24.52 -11.69 -14.00
C ILE A 650 25.38 -12.69 -13.22
N THR A 651 25.01 -13.97 -13.19
CA THR A 651 25.84 -15.04 -12.62
C THR A 651 27.22 -15.06 -13.27
N LEU A 652 27.29 -15.07 -14.60
CA LEU A 652 28.56 -15.06 -15.34
C LEU A 652 29.38 -13.80 -15.04
N PHE A 653 28.74 -12.63 -15.01
CA PHE A 653 29.38 -11.35 -14.69
C PHE A 653 29.99 -11.38 -13.29
N LEU A 654 29.20 -11.74 -12.26
CA LEU A 654 29.66 -11.80 -10.87
C LEU A 654 30.73 -12.87 -10.69
N HIS A 655 30.60 -14.03 -11.34
CA HIS A 655 31.58 -15.13 -11.29
C HIS A 655 32.98 -14.69 -11.75
N HIS A 656 33.05 -13.89 -12.82
CA HIS A 656 34.31 -13.36 -13.33
C HIS A 656 34.77 -12.09 -12.58
N LEU A 657 33.86 -11.22 -12.18
CA LEU A 657 34.20 -10.02 -11.41
C LEU A 657 34.79 -10.40 -10.05
N TRP A 658 34.26 -11.43 -9.40
CA TRP A 658 34.79 -11.90 -8.12
C TRP A 658 36.20 -12.51 -8.24
N ALA A 659 36.61 -12.93 -9.44
CA ALA A 659 37.95 -13.47 -9.68
C ALA A 659 39.04 -12.39 -9.63
N THR A 660 38.67 -11.11 -9.72
CA THR A 660 39.59 -9.97 -9.63
C THR A 660 39.78 -9.52 -8.18
N ASP A 661 38.92 -8.62 -7.69
CA ASP A 661 39.02 -7.98 -6.37
C ASP A 661 38.17 -8.69 -5.30
N GLY A 662 37.53 -9.79 -5.68
CA GLY A 662 36.75 -10.65 -4.79
C GLY A 662 37.59 -11.71 -4.08
N SER A 663 37.24 -12.04 -2.86
CA SER A 663 38.00 -12.94 -2.00
C SER A 663 37.10 -13.94 -1.31
N VAL A 664 37.53 -15.20 -1.31
CA VAL A 664 36.93 -16.30 -0.56
C VAL A 664 38.06 -16.93 0.24
N THR A 665 37.97 -16.81 1.56
CA THR A 665 39.01 -17.30 2.48
C THR A 665 38.41 -18.24 3.51
N VAL A 666 39.17 -19.27 3.85
CA VAL A 666 38.86 -20.23 4.91
C VAL A 666 39.99 -20.18 5.93
N ARG A 667 39.67 -19.92 7.19
CA ARG A 667 40.62 -19.94 8.31
C ARG A 667 40.02 -20.76 9.45
N GLY A 668 40.56 -21.96 9.66
CA GLY A 668 39.99 -22.92 10.62
C GLY A 668 38.54 -23.24 10.28
N ASN A 669 37.63 -23.04 11.24
CA ASN A 669 36.19 -23.27 11.07
C ASN A 669 35.41 -22.02 10.62
N VAL A 670 36.09 -20.96 10.17
CA VAL A 670 35.46 -19.70 9.76
C VAL A 670 35.81 -19.38 8.32
N GLY A 671 34.78 -19.04 7.53
CA GLY A 671 34.92 -18.53 6.17
C GLY A 671 34.54 -17.07 6.04
N ARG A 672 35.14 -16.40 5.07
CA ARG A 672 34.77 -15.04 4.68
C ARG A 672 34.72 -14.92 3.16
N VAL A 673 33.59 -14.42 2.67
CA VAL A 673 33.37 -14.04 1.28
C VAL A 673 33.22 -12.52 1.23
N TYR A 674 34.09 -11.82 0.51
CA TYR A 674 34.00 -10.37 0.40
C TYR A 674 34.49 -9.86 -0.96
N PHE A 675 34.06 -8.66 -1.34
CA PHE A 675 34.55 -7.93 -2.51
C PHE A 675 35.02 -6.54 -2.08
N SER A 676 36.16 -6.08 -2.57
CA SER A 676 36.74 -4.79 -2.17
C SER A 676 36.95 -3.87 -3.36
N SER A 677 36.67 -2.58 -3.21
CA SER A 677 36.96 -1.57 -4.23
C SER A 677 37.24 -0.21 -3.61
N THR A 678 37.93 0.66 -4.35
CA THR A 678 38.04 2.08 -4.01
C THR A 678 36.91 2.92 -4.62
N SER A 679 36.07 2.33 -5.47
CA SER A 679 34.84 2.95 -5.97
C SER A 679 33.64 2.55 -5.12
N ARG A 680 32.96 3.55 -4.55
CA ARG A 680 31.70 3.35 -3.82
C ARG A 680 30.60 2.88 -4.78
N ARG A 681 30.46 3.53 -5.95
CA ARG A 681 29.45 3.19 -6.96
C ARG A 681 29.56 1.75 -7.48
N LEU A 682 30.80 1.26 -7.66
CA LEU A 682 31.00 -0.14 -8.07
C LEU A 682 30.53 -1.11 -6.98
N ILE A 683 30.84 -0.82 -5.71
CA ILE A 683 30.44 -1.65 -4.57
C ILE A 683 28.93 -1.66 -4.37
N ASP A 684 28.27 -0.50 -4.48
CA ASP A 684 26.81 -0.41 -4.42
C ASP A 684 26.18 -1.20 -5.57
N GLY A 685 26.71 -1.09 -6.80
CA GLY A 685 26.26 -1.89 -7.93
C GLY A 685 26.40 -3.40 -7.71
N VAL A 686 27.53 -3.86 -7.17
CA VAL A 686 27.73 -5.29 -6.82
C VAL A 686 26.72 -5.73 -5.76
N ALA A 687 26.46 -4.90 -4.74
CA ALA A 687 25.45 -5.18 -3.72
C ALA A 687 24.05 -5.30 -4.33
N SER A 688 23.67 -4.39 -5.23
CA SER A 688 22.39 -4.44 -5.96
C SER A 688 22.26 -5.69 -6.84
N LEU A 689 23.32 -6.11 -7.54
CA LEU A 689 23.30 -7.36 -8.33
C LEU A 689 23.18 -8.62 -7.46
N LEU A 690 23.78 -8.64 -6.27
CA LEU A 690 23.65 -9.77 -5.33
C LEU A 690 22.21 -9.94 -4.80
N LEU A 691 21.44 -8.85 -4.69
CA LEU A 691 20.03 -8.92 -4.33
C LEU A 691 19.18 -9.69 -5.36
N ARG A 692 19.62 -9.82 -6.62
CA ARG A 692 18.97 -10.71 -7.62
C ARG A 692 19.03 -12.19 -7.25
N PHE A 693 19.90 -12.55 -6.30
CA PHE A 693 20.05 -13.89 -5.74
C PHE A 693 19.54 -13.96 -4.29
N GLY A 694 18.92 -12.89 -3.79
CA GLY A 694 18.53 -12.76 -2.39
C GLY A 694 19.74 -12.82 -1.43
N ILE A 695 20.92 -12.38 -1.87
CA ILE A 695 22.14 -12.34 -1.06
C ILE A 695 22.31 -10.93 -0.53
N SER A 696 22.31 -10.77 0.79
CA SER A 696 22.48 -9.48 1.45
C SER A 696 23.95 -9.27 1.83
N GLY A 697 24.53 -8.16 1.39
CA GLY A 697 25.90 -7.78 1.73
C GLY A 697 25.95 -6.62 2.73
N ARG A 698 27.04 -6.55 3.50
CA ARG A 698 27.34 -5.39 4.36
C ARG A 698 28.53 -4.63 3.82
N ILE A 699 28.33 -3.33 3.56
CA ILE A 699 29.40 -2.43 3.10
C ILE A 699 30.08 -1.81 4.32
N LYS A 700 31.41 -1.86 4.33
CA LYS A 700 32.26 -1.16 5.30
C LYS A 700 33.22 -0.23 4.56
N ALA A 701 33.34 1.00 5.05
CA ALA A 701 34.36 1.94 4.60
C ALA A 701 35.52 1.95 5.58
N VAL A 702 36.75 1.85 5.08
CA VAL A 702 37.98 1.99 5.85
C VAL A 702 38.85 2.99 5.11
N GLN A 703 39.34 4.02 5.79
CA GLN A 703 40.26 5.00 5.22
C GLN A 703 41.63 4.84 5.88
N PRO A 704 42.59 4.12 5.25
CA PRO A 704 43.95 3.99 5.77
C PRO A 704 44.71 5.31 5.62
N ASP A 705 45.63 5.60 6.55
CA ASP A 705 46.46 6.82 6.52
C ASP A 705 47.25 6.93 5.20
N GLY A 706 47.08 8.06 4.50
CA GLY A 706 47.74 8.33 3.21
C GLY A 706 47.13 7.60 2.00
N TYR A 707 46.06 6.82 2.18
CA TYR A 707 45.35 6.11 1.11
C TYR A 707 43.90 6.58 0.97
N ARG A 708 43.31 6.32 -0.21
CA ARG A 708 41.88 6.57 -0.45
C ARG A 708 41.03 5.62 0.37
N THR A 709 39.82 6.04 0.68
CA THR A 709 38.81 5.19 1.32
C THR A 709 38.59 3.92 0.49
N GLN A 710 38.75 2.78 1.15
CA GLN A 710 38.47 1.46 0.61
C GLN A 710 37.13 0.97 1.14
N TYR A 711 36.28 0.51 0.24
CA TYR A 711 35.00 -0.07 0.54
C TYR A 711 35.09 -1.59 0.42
N THR A 712 34.52 -2.30 1.39
CA THR A 712 34.45 -3.76 1.38
C THR A 712 33.02 -4.21 1.58
N LEU A 713 32.51 -5.00 0.64
CA LEU A 713 31.22 -5.67 0.69
C LEU A 713 31.42 -7.09 1.25
N ASP A 714 31.00 -7.33 2.48
CA ASP A 714 31.08 -8.63 3.14
C ASP A 714 29.76 -9.41 2.97
N ILE A 715 29.83 -10.64 2.42
CA ILE A 715 28.72 -11.60 2.44
C ILE A 715 28.84 -12.42 3.73
N SER A 716 27.90 -12.19 4.64
CA SER A 716 27.90 -12.77 5.99
C SER A 716 26.68 -13.63 6.19
N GLY A 717 26.79 -14.64 7.05
CA GLY A 717 25.72 -15.61 7.26
C GLY A 717 25.87 -16.84 6.39
N ARG A 718 25.52 -17.99 6.98
CA ARG A 718 25.66 -19.29 6.32
C ARG A 718 24.87 -19.35 5.02
N ASP A 719 23.61 -18.95 5.05
CA ASP A 719 22.69 -19.20 3.93
C ASP A 719 23.01 -18.31 2.72
N ASP A 720 23.38 -17.05 2.95
CA ASP A 720 23.85 -16.13 1.90
C ASP A 720 25.21 -16.57 1.31
N GLN A 721 26.15 -17.04 2.15
CA GLN A 721 27.41 -17.62 1.66
C GLN A 721 27.16 -18.91 0.87
N LEU A 722 26.24 -19.78 1.28
CA LEU A 722 25.88 -20.98 0.53
C LEU A 722 25.25 -20.64 -0.82
N ARG A 723 24.34 -19.66 -0.88
CA ARG A 723 23.76 -19.17 -2.15
C ARG A 723 24.87 -18.65 -3.07
N PHE A 724 25.76 -17.81 -2.55
CA PHE A 724 26.89 -17.29 -3.33
C PHE A 724 27.76 -18.43 -3.89
N LEU A 725 28.16 -19.39 -3.05
CA LEU A 725 29.07 -20.47 -3.44
C LEU A 725 28.44 -21.47 -4.42
N ARG A 726 27.12 -21.70 -4.32
CA ARG A 726 26.38 -22.64 -5.19
C ARG A 726 25.96 -22.03 -6.51
N GLU A 727 25.48 -20.79 -6.50
CA GLU A 727 24.91 -20.15 -7.71
C GLU A 727 25.92 -19.31 -8.48
N ILE A 728 26.86 -18.65 -7.81
CA ILE A 728 27.79 -17.70 -8.44
C ILE A 728 29.21 -18.29 -8.51
N SER A 729 29.76 -18.70 -7.37
CA SER A 729 31.16 -19.16 -7.23
C SER A 729 32.18 -18.15 -7.80
N VAL A 730 33.45 -18.55 -7.97
CA VAL A 730 34.52 -17.67 -8.46
C VAL A 730 35.31 -18.35 -9.56
N HIS A 731 35.60 -17.63 -10.63
CA HIS A 731 36.40 -18.13 -11.76
C HIS A 731 37.88 -18.35 -11.38
N GLY A 732 38.53 -19.28 -12.07
CA GLY A 732 39.98 -19.51 -11.98
C GLY A 732 40.42 -20.28 -10.74
N GLY A 733 41.68 -20.11 -10.35
CA GLY A 733 42.32 -20.83 -9.24
C GLY A 733 41.68 -20.57 -7.87
N ARG A 734 40.94 -19.47 -7.71
CA ARG A 734 40.19 -19.17 -6.48
C ARG A 734 38.95 -20.05 -6.27
N SER A 735 38.52 -20.80 -7.29
CA SER A 735 37.43 -21.78 -7.18
C SER A 735 37.70 -22.87 -6.12
N ALA A 736 38.95 -23.26 -5.90
CA ALA A 736 39.33 -24.25 -4.88
C ALA A 736 38.96 -23.80 -3.46
N SER A 737 39.15 -22.51 -3.14
CA SER A 737 38.73 -21.94 -1.85
C SER A 737 37.21 -21.92 -1.70
N CYS A 738 36.47 -21.79 -2.79
CA CYS A 738 35.01 -21.85 -2.79
C CYS A 738 34.52 -23.25 -2.40
N LEU A 739 35.10 -24.29 -3.00
CA LEU A 739 34.77 -25.68 -2.67
C LEU A 739 35.12 -26.01 -1.21
N ALA A 740 36.27 -25.56 -0.74
CA ALA A 740 36.69 -25.75 0.65
C ALA A 740 35.71 -25.08 1.64
N LEU A 741 35.27 -23.85 1.33
CA LEU A 741 34.30 -23.15 2.17
C LEU A 741 32.91 -23.78 2.11
N LEU A 742 32.46 -24.21 0.93
CA LEU A 742 31.17 -24.88 0.74
C LEU A 742 31.09 -26.15 1.61
N ALA A 743 32.11 -27.01 1.55
CA ALA A 743 32.19 -28.24 2.35
C ALA A 743 32.21 -27.98 3.87
N LEU A 744 32.72 -26.82 4.30
CA LEU A 744 32.71 -26.40 5.70
C LEU A 744 31.30 -25.94 6.10
N LEU A 745 30.68 -25.03 5.34
CA LEU A 745 29.38 -24.44 5.68
C LEU A 745 28.22 -25.46 5.67
N GLU A 746 28.31 -26.51 4.86
CA GLU A 746 27.33 -27.60 4.84
C GLU A 746 27.26 -28.35 6.19
N LYS A 747 28.37 -28.40 6.94
CA LYS A 747 28.45 -29.04 8.25
C LYS A 747 28.06 -28.13 9.41
N VAL A 748 27.96 -26.82 9.18
CA VAL A 748 27.64 -25.83 10.20
C VAL A 748 26.12 -25.65 10.27
N ARG A 749 25.53 -25.65 11.48
CA ARG A 749 24.12 -25.32 11.67
C ARG A 749 23.93 -23.81 11.51
N SER A 750 22.93 -23.38 10.71
CA SER A 750 22.67 -21.95 10.47
C SER A 750 22.42 -21.21 11.79
N ASN A 751 22.94 -19.99 11.89
CA ASN A 751 22.63 -19.07 12.98
C ASN A 751 21.64 -18.02 12.44
N THR A 752 20.39 -18.10 12.87
CA THR A 752 19.22 -17.36 12.35
C THR A 752 19.20 -15.86 12.67
N ASN A 753 20.36 -15.24 12.94
CA ASN A 753 20.44 -13.92 13.60
C ASN A 753 20.61 -12.71 12.66
N ILE A 754 20.61 -12.90 11.34
CA ILE A 754 20.82 -11.81 10.37
C ILE A 754 19.49 -11.32 9.82
N ASP A 755 18.75 -12.18 9.12
CA ASP A 755 17.41 -11.90 8.59
C ASP A 755 16.35 -12.11 9.68
N THR A 756 16.23 -11.11 10.55
CA THR A 756 15.35 -11.12 11.72
C THR A 756 14.24 -10.08 11.59
N VAL A 757 13.05 -10.47 12.01
CA VAL A 757 11.91 -9.55 12.15
C VAL A 757 12.09 -8.78 13.47
N PRO A 758 11.84 -7.46 13.51
CA PRO A 758 11.96 -6.64 14.71
C PRO A 758 11.22 -7.24 15.92
N ARG A 759 11.70 -6.94 17.14
CA ARG A 759 11.25 -7.59 18.39
C ARG A 759 9.80 -7.25 18.73
N GLU A 760 9.32 -6.12 18.24
CA GLU A 760 7.97 -5.58 18.34
C GLU A 760 6.93 -6.58 17.80
N VAL A 761 7.32 -7.49 16.89
CA VAL A 761 6.44 -8.58 16.43
C VAL A 761 6.00 -9.50 17.57
N TRP A 762 6.78 -9.59 18.66
CA TRP A 762 6.39 -10.40 19.82
C TRP A 762 5.17 -9.85 20.55
N ASP A 763 4.87 -8.54 20.44
CA ASP A 763 3.62 -7.98 20.96
C ASP A 763 2.42 -8.58 20.21
N ARG A 764 2.51 -8.69 18.88
CA ARG A 764 1.46 -9.33 18.05
C ARG A 764 1.29 -10.81 18.37
N VAL A 765 2.39 -11.51 18.63
CA VAL A 765 2.36 -12.92 19.07
C VAL A 765 1.71 -13.06 20.45
N ARG A 766 1.97 -12.14 21.39
CA ARG A 766 1.33 -12.16 22.72
C ARG A 766 -0.17 -11.93 22.63
N THR A 767 -0.62 -11.00 21.80
CA THR A 767 -2.05 -10.78 21.55
C THR A 767 -2.70 -12.03 20.99
N ALA A 768 -2.12 -12.65 19.96
CA ALA A 768 -2.66 -13.88 19.37
C ALA A 768 -2.71 -15.06 20.36
N LEU A 769 -1.72 -15.18 21.26
CA LEU A 769 -1.75 -16.18 22.33
C LEU A 769 -2.89 -15.95 23.33
N ALA A 770 -3.14 -14.69 23.70
CA ALA A 770 -4.23 -14.32 24.60
C ALA A 770 -5.60 -14.62 23.97
N ASP A 771 -5.77 -14.30 22.69
CA ASP A 771 -7.01 -14.54 21.94
C ASP A 771 -7.36 -16.04 21.87
N GLN A 772 -6.34 -16.91 21.81
CA GLN A 772 -6.50 -18.37 21.77
C GLN A 772 -6.46 -19.02 23.16
N GLN A 773 -6.34 -18.24 24.24
CA GLN A 773 -6.19 -18.72 25.62
C GLN A 773 -5.03 -19.73 25.79
N MET A 774 -4.00 -19.63 24.94
CA MET A 774 -2.87 -20.57 24.94
C MET A 774 -1.82 -20.14 25.94
N THR A 775 -1.42 -21.04 26.84
CA THR A 775 -0.35 -20.75 27.80
C THR A 775 1.02 -20.74 27.13
N HIS A 776 1.99 -20.03 27.70
CA HIS A 776 3.36 -20.03 27.17
C HIS A 776 4.01 -21.43 27.17
N ARG A 777 3.57 -22.35 28.04
CA ARG A 777 4.08 -23.74 28.07
C ARG A 777 3.53 -24.55 26.91
N GLU A 778 2.23 -24.44 26.64
CA GLU A 778 1.59 -25.06 25.48
C GLU A 778 2.17 -24.52 24.18
N PHE A 779 2.40 -23.20 24.11
CA PHE A 779 3.04 -22.56 22.97
C PHE A 779 4.46 -23.08 22.71
N ALA A 780 5.27 -23.21 23.76
CA ALA A 780 6.62 -23.78 23.64
C ALA A 780 6.57 -25.23 23.13
N ALA A 781 5.65 -26.04 23.67
CA ALA A 781 5.45 -27.42 23.22
C ALA A 781 5.00 -27.49 21.75
N ALA A 782 4.03 -26.68 21.35
CA ALA A 782 3.49 -26.64 19.99
C ALA A 782 4.50 -26.14 18.95
N THR A 783 5.36 -25.19 19.32
CA THR A 783 6.45 -24.69 18.44
C THR A 783 7.69 -25.60 18.41
N GLY A 784 7.71 -26.68 19.20
CA GLY A 784 8.84 -27.61 19.30
C GLY A 784 10.06 -26.98 19.97
N THR A 785 9.86 -26.05 20.91
CA THR A 785 10.93 -25.36 21.64
C THR A 785 10.88 -25.65 23.14
N GLN A 786 12.02 -25.64 23.82
CA GLN A 786 12.04 -25.73 25.28
C GLN A 786 11.52 -24.42 25.88
N PHE A 787 10.64 -24.53 26.88
CA PHE A 787 10.13 -23.38 27.62
C PHE A 787 11.31 -22.65 28.30
N CYS A 788 11.56 -21.41 27.89
CA CYS A 788 12.70 -20.60 28.35
C CYS A 788 12.28 -19.29 29.05
N GLY A 789 11.05 -19.23 29.55
CA GLY A 789 10.50 -18.08 30.26
C GLY A 789 10.46 -16.82 29.38
N SER A 790 10.95 -15.69 29.89
CA SER A 790 10.92 -14.40 29.16
C SER A 790 12.05 -14.24 28.14
N THR A 791 13.00 -15.17 28.08
CA THR A 791 14.20 -15.08 27.23
C THR A 791 13.85 -15.07 25.74
N LEU A 792 12.80 -15.80 25.33
CA LEU A 792 12.31 -15.84 23.96
C LEU A 792 12.00 -14.43 23.42
N TRP A 793 11.33 -13.62 24.23
CA TRP A 793 10.83 -12.30 23.86
C TRP A 793 11.93 -11.23 23.77
N LYS A 794 13.11 -11.50 24.33
CA LYS A 794 14.24 -10.56 24.37
C LYS A 794 15.00 -10.49 23.05
N HIS A 795 14.77 -11.41 22.11
CA HIS A 795 15.54 -11.49 20.87
C HIS A 795 14.62 -11.43 19.64
N ALA A 796 15.08 -10.73 18.60
CA ALA A 796 14.35 -10.64 17.33
C ALA A 796 14.20 -12.04 16.71
N PRO A 797 13.00 -12.50 16.33
CA PRO A 797 12.83 -13.81 15.72
C PRO A 797 13.40 -13.83 14.30
N GLY A 798 14.06 -14.93 13.95
CA GLY A 798 14.30 -15.25 12.54
C GLY A 798 13.00 -15.65 11.84
N ARG A 799 12.94 -15.48 10.51
CA ARG A 799 11.74 -15.76 9.71
C ARG A 799 11.21 -17.18 9.83
N GLU A 800 12.10 -18.19 9.80
CA GLU A 800 11.70 -19.60 9.97
C GLU A 800 11.06 -19.86 11.34
N ARG A 801 11.52 -19.16 12.38
CA ARG A 801 10.87 -19.22 13.69
C ARG A 801 9.51 -18.55 13.64
N LEU A 802 9.43 -17.37 13.04
CA LEU A 802 8.16 -16.63 12.95
C LEU A 802 7.11 -17.39 12.14
N SER A 803 7.48 -18.03 11.03
CA SER A 803 6.57 -18.87 10.23
C SER A 803 6.06 -20.08 11.02
N ARG A 804 6.93 -20.76 11.81
CA ARG A 804 6.46 -21.81 12.74
C ARG A 804 5.49 -21.28 13.79
N VAL A 805 5.76 -20.09 14.33
CA VAL A 805 4.87 -19.42 15.29
C VAL A 805 3.53 -19.08 14.62
N ALA A 806 3.55 -18.53 13.41
CA ALA A 806 2.36 -18.19 12.63
C ALA A 806 1.52 -19.43 12.31
N ALA A 807 2.16 -20.54 11.92
CA ALA A 807 1.49 -21.82 11.65
C ALA A 807 0.82 -22.40 12.90
N VAL A 808 1.50 -22.36 14.06
CA VAL A 808 0.94 -22.84 15.33
C VAL A 808 -0.25 -21.97 15.77
N LEU A 809 -0.17 -20.66 15.56
CA LEU A 809 -1.22 -19.71 15.94
C LEU A 809 -2.28 -19.51 14.84
N GLY A 810 -2.16 -20.13 13.67
CA GLY A 810 -3.06 -19.90 12.54
C GLY A 810 -3.22 -18.42 12.15
N ASN A 811 -2.20 -17.59 12.36
CA ASN A 811 -2.30 -16.13 12.21
C ASN A 811 -1.71 -15.67 10.87
N ALA A 812 -2.57 -15.18 9.98
CA ALA A 812 -2.20 -14.74 8.63
C ALA A 812 -1.24 -13.53 8.63
N ASP A 813 -1.38 -12.60 9.56
CA ASP A 813 -0.52 -11.40 9.64
C ASP A 813 0.92 -11.76 10.01
N LEU A 814 1.09 -12.70 10.95
CA LEU A 814 2.41 -13.22 11.31
C LEU A 814 3.05 -14.00 10.17
N GLU A 815 2.26 -14.73 9.38
CA GLU A 815 2.73 -15.45 8.19
C GLU A 815 3.18 -14.49 7.08
N LEU A 816 2.44 -13.39 6.87
CA LEU A 816 2.83 -12.31 5.96
C LEU A 816 4.16 -11.65 6.39
N LEU A 817 4.34 -11.41 7.69
CA LEU A 817 5.60 -10.87 8.22
C LEU A 817 6.78 -11.84 8.02
N ALA A 818 6.53 -13.15 8.02
CA ALA A 818 7.56 -14.16 7.83
C ALA A 818 7.96 -14.35 6.35
N THR A 819 7.04 -14.14 5.39
CA THR A 819 7.22 -14.52 3.97
C THR A 819 7.43 -13.38 2.96
N ASN A 820 7.47 -12.12 3.41
CA ASN A 820 7.66 -10.95 2.53
C ASN A 820 9.08 -10.73 1.96
N ASP A 821 9.19 -9.71 1.10
CA ASP A 821 10.38 -9.37 0.31
C ASP A 821 11.30 -8.33 0.97
N VAL A 822 11.02 -8.00 2.23
CA VAL A 822 11.72 -6.96 2.97
C VAL A 822 12.75 -7.57 3.91
N LEU A 823 13.81 -6.84 4.21
CA LEU A 823 14.72 -7.09 5.32
C LEU A 823 14.70 -5.85 6.22
N TRP A 824 14.77 -6.05 7.54
CA TRP A 824 14.69 -4.98 8.51
C TRP A 824 16.09 -4.52 8.93
N ASP A 825 16.61 -3.51 8.25
CA ASP A 825 17.96 -2.99 8.48
C ASP A 825 17.96 -1.88 9.52
N GLU A 826 19.04 -1.77 10.28
CA GLU A 826 19.10 -0.92 11.47
C GLU A 826 19.73 0.43 11.15
N VAL A 827 19.10 1.53 11.60
CA VAL A 827 19.66 2.88 11.54
C VAL A 827 20.89 2.97 12.46
N VAL A 828 22.02 3.42 11.91
CA VAL A 828 23.28 3.60 12.63
C VAL A 828 23.52 5.07 12.96
N SER A 829 23.27 5.98 12.01
CA SER A 829 23.39 7.42 12.23
C SER A 829 22.38 8.21 11.41
N ILE A 830 22.03 9.38 11.93
CA ILE A 830 21.23 10.41 11.24
C ILE A 830 21.95 11.73 11.51
N ASP A 831 22.57 12.28 10.48
CA ASP A 831 23.46 13.44 10.60
C ASP A 831 22.89 14.62 9.79
N PRO A 832 22.68 15.82 10.36
CA PRO A 832 22.21 16.98 9.60
C PRO A 832 23.28 17.42 8.59
N ILE A 833 22.88 17.71 7.35
CA ILE A 833 23.79 18.15 6.28
C ILE A 833 23.47 19.54 5.72
N GLY A 834 22.58 20.29 6.40
CA GLY A 834 22.20 21.65 6.05
C GLY A 834 21.08 21.72 5.00
N GLU A 835 20.88 22.90 4.42
CA GLU A 835 19.84 23.09 3.40
C GLU A 835 20.30 22.67 2.01
N GLN A 836 19.50 21.80 1.38
CA GLN A 836 19.73 21.31 0.02
C GLN A 836 18.49 21.58 -0.85
N GLU A 837 18.67 21.61 -2.17
CA GLU A 837 17.55 21.46 -3.09
C GLU A 837 16.94 20.06 -2.91
N VAL A 838 15.63 20.01 -2.74
CA VAL A 838 14.90 18.77 -2.53
C VAL A 838 13.81 18.58 -3.58
N TYR A 839 13.47 17.33 -3.82
CA TYR A 839 12.64 16.84 -4.90
C TYR A 839 11.59 15.91 -4.32
N ASP A 840 10.50 15.81 -5.05
CA ASP A 840 9.45 14.85 -4.79
C ASP A 840 9.01 14.21 -6.11
N ALA A 841 8.34 13.06 -6.03
CA ALA A 841 7.98 12.27 -7.19
C ALA A 841 6.59 11.69 -7.02
N THR A 842 5.76 11.67 -8.06
CA THR A 842 4.37 11.18 -7.98
C THR A 842 4.26 9.74 -8.49
N VAL A 843 3.80 8.81 -7.65
CA VAL A 843 3.71 7.35 -7.91
C VAL A 843 2.26 6.89 -7.76
N LEU A 844 1.71 6.31 -8.83
CA LEU A 844 0.31 5.87 -8.84
C LEU A 844 0.07 4.64 -7.97
N GLY A 845 -1.07 4.63 -7.26
CA GLY A 845 -1.64 3.47 -6.59
C GLY A 845 -1.15 3.21 -5.17
N LEU A 846 0.14 2.92 -4.97
CA LEU A 846 0.68 2.47 -3.67
C LEU A 846 1.45 3.53 -2.88
N HIS A 847 1.69 4.70 -3.49
CA HIS A 847 2.31 5.87 -2.85
C HIS A 847 3.66 5.56 -2.13
N ASN A 848 4.42 4.59 -2.62
CA ASN A 848 5.76 4.26 -2.14
C ASN A 848 6.65 3.75 -3.28
N PHE A 849 7.96 3.77 -3.07
CA PHE A 849 8.95 3.26 -4.01
C PHE A 849 10.26 2.89 -3.30
N ILE A 850 11.15 2.18 -4.01
CA ILE A 850 12.50 1.86 -3.51
C ILE A 850 13.51 2.91 -3.99
N ALA A 851 14.17 3.57 -3.04
CA ALA A 851 15.19 4.59 -3.30
C ALA A 851 16.47 4.29 -2.50
N ASN A 852 17.64 4.29 -3.16
CA ASN A 852 18.93 3.89 -2.57
C ASN A 852 18.88 2.54 -1.83
N GLY A 853 18.00 1.63 -2.27
CA GLY A 853 17.75 0.36 -1.59
C GLY A 853 17.00 0.47 -0.26
N ILE A 854 16.18 1.50 -0.07
CA ILE A 854 15.35 1.72 1.12
C ILE A 854 13.92 2.03 0.66
N ALA A 855 12.90 1.50 1.36
CA ALA A 855 11.51 1.83 1.07
C ALA A 855 11.16 3.24 1.57
N VAL A 856 10.67 4.09 0.66
CA VAL A 856 10.32 5.49 0.91
C VAL A 856 8.87 5.78 0.49
N HIS A 857 8.23 6.73 1.16
CA HIS A 857 6.83 7.10 0.93
C HIS A 857 6.67 8.37 0.07
N ASN A 858 5.49 8.53 -0.51
CA ASN A 858 5.09 9.65 -1.37
C ASN A 858 4.07 10.60 -0.69
N SER A 859 3.71 11.70 -1.34
CA SER A 859 2.84 12.76 -0.83
C SER A 859 1.33 12.51 -0.98
N ILE A 860 0.57 13.06 -0.03
CA ILE A 860 -0.90 12.92 0.19
C ILE A 860 -1.76 13.60 -0.89
N GLU A 861 -1.24 14.59 -1.60
CA GLU A 861 -1.95 15.40 -2.61
C GLU A 861 -2.59 14.60 -3.77
N GLN A 862 -2.23 13.32 -3.92
CA GLN A 862 -2.51 12.57 -5.14
C GLN A 862 -3.99 12.23 -5.37
N ASP A 863 -4.76 12.01 -4.30
CA ASP A 863 -6.15 11.55 -4.42
C ASP A 863 -7.16 12.66 -4.75
N ALA A 864 -6.79 13.92 -4.51
CA ALA A 864 -7.65 15.07 -4.81
C ALA A 864 -7.73 15.33 -6.32
N ASP A 865 -8.92 15.58 -6.84
CA ASP A 865 -9.11 16.00 -8.23
C ASP A 865 -8.88 17.52 -8.38
N VAL A 866 -9.31 18.28 -7.38
CA VAL A 866 -9.15 19.74 -7.31
C VAL A 866 -8.54 20.14 -5.97
N VAL A 867 -7.57 21.04 -5.99
CA VAL A 867 -6.97 21.62 -4.79
C VAL A 867 -7.06 23.15 -4.88
N ILE A 868 -7.75 23.75 -3.91
CA ILE A 868 -7.93 25.19 -3.77
C ILE A 868 -7.15 25.66 -2.54
N LEU A 869 -6.14 26.51 -2.75
CA LEU A 869 -5.34 27.11 -1.69
C LEU A 869 -5.82 28.54 -1.44
N LEU A 870 -6.15 28.85 -0.18
CA LEU A 870 -6.59 30.16 0.24
C LEU A 870 -5.39 31.02 0.63
N HIS A 871 -5.32 32.22 0.08
CA HIS A 871 -4.32 33.22 0.42
C HIS A 871 -4.94 34.60 0.64
N ARG A 872 -4.38 35.37 1.58
CA ARG A 872 -4.78 36.74 1.87
C ARG A 872 -3.53 37.55 2.21
N ASP A 873 -3.24 38.57 1.41
CA ASP A 873 -2.08 39.43 1.65
C ASP A 873 -2.22 40.20 2.97
N ASP A 874 -3.44 40.71 3.24
CA ASP A 874 -3.76 41.53 4.41
C ASP A 874 -3.67 40.81 5.76
N TYR A 875 -3.69 39.47 5.73
CA TYR A 875 -3.45 38.64 6.91
C TYR A 875 -1.98 38.68 7.34
N TYR A 876 -1.05 38.81 6.39
CA TYR A 876 0.38 38.79 6.64
C TYR A 876 1.00 40.19 6.68
N ASP A 877 0.41 41.15 5.97
CA ASP A 877 0.80 42.55 5.92
C ASP A 877 -0.45 43.43 6.08
N LYS A 878 -0.58 44.06 7.25
CA LYS A 878 -1.74 44.91 7.57
C LYS A 878 -1.81 46.18 6.71
N GLU A 879 -0.73 46.57 6.05
CA GLU A 879 -0.66 47.74 5.18
C GLU A 879 -0.81 47.36 3.69
N SER A 880 -1.13 46.10 3.39
CA SER A 880 -1.29 45.62 2.03
C SER A 880 -2.32 46.46 1.25
N PRO A 881 -2.00 46.87 0.01
CA PRO A 881 -2.94 47.59 -0.85
C PRO A 881 -4.15 46.74 -1.28
N ARG A 882 -4.09 45.42 -1.08
CA ARG A 882 -5.14 44.44 -1.38
C ARG A 882 -5.99 44.08 -0.14
N ALA A 883 -6.12 45.01 0.81
CA ALA A 883 -6.89 44.80 2.03
C ALA A 883 -8.35 44.41 1.74
N GLY A 884 -8.81 43.31 2.33
CA GLY A 884 -10.14 42.77 2.07
C GLY A 884 -10.27 41.90 0.81
N GLU A 885 -9.17 41.60 0.10
CA GLU A 885 -9.14 40.60 -0.96
C GLU A 885 -8.64 39.24 -0.43
N ALA A 886 -9.11 38.15 -1.05
CA ALA A 886 -8.56 36.82 -0.89
C ALA A 886 -8.39 36.16 -2.25
N ASP A 887 -7.37 35.33 -2.38
CA ASP A 887 -7.09 34.54 -3.56
C ASP A 887 -7.47 33.08 -3.31
N PHE A 888 -8.33 32.54 -4.18
CA PHE A 888 -8.63 31.13 -4.32
C PHE A 888 -7.72 30.59 -5.42
N ILE A 889 -6.58 30.04 -5.02
CA ILE A 889 -5.57 29.52 -5.94
C ILE A 889 -5.93 28.07 -6.25
N VAL A 890 -6.49 27.80 -7.43
CA VAL A 890 -6.73 26.44 -7.90
C VAL A 890 -5.38 25.85 -8.31
N ALA A 891 -4.67 25.27 -7.35
CA ALA A 891 -3.30 24.82 -7.51
C ALA A 891 -3.21 23.44 -8.21
N LYS A 892 -4.29 22.66 -8.17
CA LYS A 892 -4.43 21.40 -8.91
C LYS A 892 -5.84 21.30 -9.48
N HIS A 893 -5.95 20.87 -10.74
CA HIS A 893 -7.21 20.50 -11.37
C HIS A 893 -6.95 19.35 -12.35
N ARG A 894 -7.48 18.15 -12.07
CA ARG A 894 -7.17 16.93 -12.83
C ARG A 894 -7.75 16.93 -14.24
N ASN A 895 -8.88 17.60 -14.43
CA ASN A 895 -9.68 17.58 -15.67
C ASN A 895 -9.74 18.95 -16.37
N GLY A 896 -8.90 19.91 -15.98
CA GLY A 896 -8.97 21.27 -16.53
C GLY A 896 -7.83 22.18 -16.09
N PRO A 897 -7.90 23.47 -16.44
CA PRO A 897 -6.86 24.44 -16.13
C PRO A 897 -6.84 24.84 -14.66
N THR A 898 -5.68 25.32 -14.22
CA THR A 898 -5.43 25.96 -12.91
C THR A 898 -5.37 27.46 -13.06
N ASP A 899 -5.94 28.21 -12.12
CA ASP A 899 -5.86 29.68 -12.11
C ASP A 899 -5.98 30.22 -10.67
N THR A 900 -5.69 31.50 -10.46
CA THR A 900 -6.02 32.21 -9.21
C THR A 900 -7.26 33.05 -9.41
N ILE A 901 -8.28 32.80 -8.59
CA ILE A 901 -9.51 33.60 -8.55
C ILE A 901 -9.46 34.55 -7.37
N THR A 902 -9.51 35.85 -7.61
CA THR A 902 -9.57 36.86 -6.55
C THR A 902 -11.02 37.13 -6.16
N VAL A 903 -11.30 37.09 -4.87
CA VAL A 903 -12.62 37.30 -4.26
C VAL A 903 -12.54 38.33 -3.14
N ALA A 904 -13.66 38.98 -2.82
CA ALA A 904 -13.73 39.89 -1.69
C ALA A 904 -13.96 39.11 -0.37
N ALA A 905 -13.08 39.31 0.59
CA ALA A 905 -13.09 38.64 1.89
C ALA A 905 -13.87 39.44 2.94
N GLN A 906 -15.16 39.11 3.11
CA GLN A 906 -16.04 39.73 4.11
C GLN A 906 -16.17 38.84 5.35
N LEU A 907 -15.03 38.43 5.95
CA LEU A 907 -15.03 37.45 7.05
C LEU A 907 -15.78 37.91 8.31
N HIS A 908 -15.95 39.22 8.52
CA HIS A 908 -16.79 39.77 9.59
C HIS A 908 -18.29 39.47 9.39
N LEU A 909 -18.70 39.17 8.15
CA LEU A 909 -20.01 38.65 7.76
C LEU A 909 -19.98 37.13 7.49
N SER A 910 -18.89 36.44 7.82
CA SER A 910 -18.69 35.01 7.56
C SER A 910 -18.86 34.57 6.10
N ARG A 911 -18.40 35.38 5.12
CA ARG A 911 -18.53 35.06 3.69
C ARG A 911 -17.40 35.60 2.82
N PHE A 912 -17.19 34.97 1.68
CA PHE A 912 -16.54 35.55 0.50
C PHE A 912 -17.60 35.95 -0.54
N VAL A 913 -17.25 36.87 -1.44
CA VAL A 913 -18.10 37.29 -2.56
C VAL A 913 -17.25 37.52 -3.81
N ASP A 914 -17.86 37.36 -4.99
CA ASP A 914 -17.25 37.78 -6.25
C ASP A 914 -16.82 39.26 -6.19
N MET A 915 -15.70 39.55 -6.84
CA MET A 915 -15.31 40.94 -7.09
C MET A 915 -16.35 41.59 -7.98
N ALA A 916 -16.70 42.85 -7.71
CA ALA A 916 -17.66 43.56 -8.53
C ALA A 916 -17.14 43.63 -9.98
N ILE A 917 -17.92 43.11 -10.94
CA ILE A 917 -17.65 43.28 -12.37
C ILE A 917 -17.61 44.80 -12.60
N THR A 918 -16.45 45.31 -13.03
CA THR A 918 -16.30 46.72 -13.41
C THR A 918 -16.89 46.97 -14.78
#